data_AF-A0A9P7HY67-F1
#
_entry.id   AF-A0A9P7HY67-F1
#
_cell.length_a   1.000
_cell.length_b   1.000
_cell.length_c   1.000
_cell.angle_alpha   90.00
_cell.angle_beta   90.00
_cell.angle_gamma   90.00
#
_symmetry.space_group_name_H-M   'P 1'
#
loop_
_entity.id
_entity.type
_entity.pdbx_description
1 polymer ?
#
loop_
_entity_poly.entity_id
_entity_poly.type
_entity_poly.pdbx_seq_one_letter_code
_entity_poly.pdbx_strand_id
1 'polypeptide(L)'
;MNSFELQSPFFNQLNKVLRTVTIPAILDCLISTGRYHALTWTADTALVKVHCFWDSDLFKSMEAFCYFLEQRHDDKLRQHVDEVVGYIKNAQWEDGYINSYYTIREPQNRFTNLRDMHELYSLGHLAEFAVAHHQLTGSDELIQVVRRFVVLLHNTIIPNGGYPGHQELELALMRLHQVTQDRLYLETAGYFVRERGKHDDQGRTFFDRECTARGVDYEVDFSGCGFRRPRDYAYMQAHLSLTEQPEIDGHCVRAVYFLTGALDYAYADNATDVEEAVERLFGDIVNKKMYLTGGLGSVTQNEGFGPAYHLPDLQHGGGCYSETCASFGLAMLCERFLRRSLKAVYGNVLERALLNCVLGGLGADGASFFYENPLATVPERPWRRSKWFETSCCPPNIVKIWGLLPSLTYTVQGNTLALHLYIASSFTAVVNGSEVKINIQSDYPWDGAVHISARATAPFDLAIRIPDWCQDQYTTSTPGVLKDGYLYLQGTLDLNLDANFSTKPCFVRANPKTRKDEVAVMRGALVYCAESVDNDFDLQSFSIQTTIPIKEFDTAGFLARDPEIWATACRVMYLNLTTGYTWYPKRVLTYDFPLTKDADLPDSDLIVVQFVERLVEFLSADLSTFDHTDEWSRSHPAGTPSDLQEFVGSTWAVISAKQQTRLIRDPFFKDYAAAHNGRVPFVNPSTNGSWSWSDTLPALLDEAVANKTIFKSWWEEAMLPKNAETCSESLMLYVFKDATPEYRSDFGSATGSRGLTGVLLGLNMGFISPMVGNPDFSISIGQIKYESSITRHTEYLPVSRRIMAGWDFAASTAWK
;
A
#
# COMPACT_ATOMS: atom_id res chain seq x y z
N MET A 1 -24.37 1.37 -24.11
CA MET A 1 -22.93 1.61 -23.86
C MET A 1 -22.72 1.48 -22.38
N ASN A 2 -21.69 0.77 -21.93
CA ASN A 2 -21.40 0.72 -20.50
C ASN A 2 -20.89 2.10 -20.06
N SER A 3 -21.31 2.59 -18.90
CA SER A 3 -20.83 3.87 -18.36
C SER A 3 -20.36 3.67 -16.93
N PHE A 4 -19.18 4.17 -16.59
CA PHE A 4 -18.62 4.09 -15.25
C PHE A 4 -18.32 5.50 -14.74
N GLU A 5 -18.83 5.82 -13.56
CA GLU A 5 -18.56 7.06 -12.86
C GLU A 5 -17.94 6.72 -11.49
N LEU A 6 -16.74 7.22 -11.26
CA LEU A 6 -16.05 6.99 -10.00
C LEU A 6 -16.51 7.94 -8.90
N GLN A 7 -16.77 7.39 -7.72
CA GLN A 7 -17.20 8.15 -6.53
C GLN A 7 -16.26 7.98 -5.32
N SER A 8 -15.29 7.04 -5.36
CA SER A 8 -14.35 6.81 -4.26
C SER A 8 -13.44 8.02 -4.00
N PRO A 9 -13.39 8.57 -2.76
CA PRO A 9 -12.48 9.65 -2.42
C PRO A 9 -11.00 9.31 -2.64
N PHE A 10 -10.59 8.09 -2.26
CA PHE A 10 -9.21 7.61 -2.41
C PHE A 10 -8.77 7.61 -3.87
N PHE A 11 -9.54 6.96 -4.74
CA PHE A 11 -9.22 6.88 -6.17
C PHE A 11 -9.39 8.25 -6.86
N ASN A 12 -10.35 9.08 -6.46
CA ASN A 12 -10.50 10.44 -7.01
C ASN A 12 -9.29 11.34 -6.70
N GLN A 13 -8.74 11.24 -5.49
CA GLN A 13 -7.52 11.97 -5.14
C GLN A 13 -6.33 11.48 -5.96
N LEU A 14 -6.18 10.16 -6.13
CA LEU A 14 -5.15 9.59 -7.00
C LEU A 14 -5.29 10.07 -8.45
N ASN A 15 -6.51 10.07 -9.00
CA ASN A 15 -6.80 10.60 -10.35
C ASN A 15 -6.30 12.03 -10.53
N LYS A 16 -6.59 12.87 -9.53
CA LYS A 16 -6.21 14.27 -9.55
C LYS A 16 -4.68 14.39 -9.63
N VAL A 17 -3.94 13.61 -8.84
CA VAL A 17 -2.48 13.55 -8.88
C VAL A 17 -1.98 13.05 -10.24
N LEU A 18 -2.55 11.95 -10.75
CA LEU A 18 -2.18 11.40 -12.06
C LEU A 18 -2.33 12.44 -13.17
N ARG A 19 -3.48 13.13 -13.22
CA ARG A 19 -3.75 14.14 -14.23
C ARG A 19 -2.84 15.37 -14.12
N THR A 20 -2.72 15.91 -12.92
CA THR A 20 -2.13 17.24 -12.73
C THR A 20 -0.62 17.20 -12.54
N VAL A 21 -0.06 16.04 -12.23
CA VAL A 21 1.37 15.88 -11.94
C VAL A 21 1.99 14.75 -12.75
N THR A 22 1.43 13.53 -12.68
CA THR A 22 2.08 12.34 -13.25
C THR A 22 2.13 12.36 -14.77
N ILE A 23 1.02 12.67 -15.44
CA ILE A 23 0.94 12.77 -16.91
C ILE A 23 1.89 13.86 -17.43
N PRO A 24 1.88 15.10 -16.89
CA PRO A 24 2.89 16.10 -17.24
C PRO A 24 4.33 15.64 -17.01
N ALA A 25 4.63 14.99 -15.88
CA ALA A 25 5.98 14.50 -15.60
C ALA A 25 6.43 13.42 -16.61
N ILE A 26 5.53 12.52 -17.02
CA ILE A 26 5.79 11.53 -18.08
C ILE A 26 6.07 12.23 -19.41
N LEU A 27 5.22 13.18 -19.80
CA LEU A 27 5.40 13.97 -21.04
C LEU A 27 6.74 14.72 -21.05
N ASP A 28 7.07 15.41 -19.97
CA ASP A 28 8.34 16.13 -19.82
C ASP A 28 9.54 15.19 -19.96
N CYS A 29 9.47 13.98 -19.38
CA CYS A 29 10.50 12.96 -19.53
C CYS A 29 10.59 12.42 -20.96
N LEU A 30 9.47 12.14 -21.62
CA LEU A 30 9.46 11.67 -23.02
C LEU A 30 10.08 12.72 -23.95
N ILE A 31 9.76 13.99 -23.75
CA ILE A 31 10.27 15.10 -24.57
C ILE A 31 11.75 15.34 -24.28
N SER A 32 12.12 15.49 -23.00
CA SER A 32 13.50 15.82 -22.60
C SER A 32 14.51 14.71 -22.93
N THR A 33 14.06 13.45 -22.93
CA THR A 33 14.90 12.32 -23.34
C THR A 33 14.87 12.06 -24.85
N GLY A 34 14.06 12.82 -25.61
CA GLY A 34 13.93 12.71 -27.06
C GLY A 34 13.03 11.58 -27.56
N ARG A 35 12.54 10.70 -26.66
CA ARG A 35 11.63 9.58 -27.01
C ARG A 35 10.37 10.06 -27.74
N TYR A 36 9.83 11.21 -27.36
CA TYR A 36 8.61 11.77 -27.95
C TYR A 36 8.74 11.99 -29.47
N HIS A 37 9.93 12.36 -29.94
CA HIS A 37 10.19 12.69 -31.34
C HIS A 37 10.95 11.57 -32.10
N ALA A 38 11.26 10.44 -31.46
CA ALA A 38 12.15 9.42 -32.02
C ALA A 38 11.71 8.90 -33.40
N LEU A 39 10.40 8.76 -33.63
CA LEU A 39 9.82 8.32 -34.91
C LEU A 39 9.94 9.37 -36.04
N THR A 40 10.22 10.62 -35.71
CA THR A 40 10.38 11.71 -36.69
C THR A 40 11.83 11.88 -37.14
N TRP A 41 12.78 11.20 -36.49
CA TRP A 41 14.19 11.39 -36.74
C TRP A 41 14.68 10.62 -37.97
N THR A 42 15.75 11.15 -38.54
CA THR A 42 16.61 10.51 -39.54
C THR A 42 17.98 10.24 -38.92
N ALA A 43 18.84 9.50 -39.63
CA ALA A 43 20.23 9.28 -39.21
C ALA A 43 20.99 10.60 -38.90
N ASP A 44 20.65 11.68 -39.62
CA ASP A 44 21.32 12.98 -39.50
C ASP A 44 20.73 13.88 -38.40
N THR A 45 19.48 13.64 -37.98
CA THR A 45 18.76 14.51 -37.02
C THR A 45 18.66 13.91 -35.61
N ALA A 46 19.13 12.68 -35.40
CA ALA A 46 19.07 12.02 -34.10
C ALA A 46 20.04 12.67 -33.09
N LEU A 47 19.50 13.38 -32.10
CA LEU A 47 20.27 14.15 -31.11
C LEU A 47 20.85 13.30 -29.97
N VAL A 48 20.38 12.06 -29.82
CA VAL A 48 20.76 11.13 -28.73
C VAL A 48 20.84 9.68 -29.22
N LYS A 49 21.44 8.80 -28.40
CA LYS A 49 21.50 7.36 -28.68
C LYS A 49 20.12 6.74 -28.49
N VAL A 50 19.42 6.48 -29.60
CA VAL A 50 18.15 5.74 -29.65
C VAL A 50 18.35 4.32 -29.10
N HIS A 51 17.47 3.88 -28.21
CA HIS A 51 17.44 2.50 -27.71
C HIS A 51 16.40 1.67 -28.47
N CYS A 52 16.61 0.35 -28.55
CA CYS A 52 15.79 -0.56 -29.37
C CYS A 52 14.30 -0.65 -29.00
N PHE A 53 13.91 -0.21 -27.80
CA PHE A 53 12.52 -0.29 -27.29
C PHE A 53 11.93 1.07 -26.90
N TRP A 54 12.58 2.19 -27.21
CA TRP A 54 12.07 3.52 -26.85
C TRP A 54 10.70 3.84 -27.44
N ASP A 55 10.40 3.31 -28.63
CA ASP A 55 9.07 3.46 -29.26
C ASP A 55 7.96 2.95 -28.34
N SER A 56 8.21 1.88 -27.58
CA SER A 56 7.24 1.34 -26.63
C SER A 56 6.90 2.29 -25.48
N ASP A 57 7.87 3.10 -25.00
CA ASP A 57 7.62 4.08 -23.93
C ASP A 57 6.63 5.14 -24.41
N LEU A 58 6.76 5.56 -25.68
CA LEU A 58 5.85 6.50 -26.32
C LEU A 58 4.46 5.88 -26.50
N PHE A 59 4.37 4.67 -27.07
CA PHE A 59 3.09 4.01 -27.34
C PHE A 59 2.30 3.70 -26.06
N LYS A 60 2.96 3.17 -25.01
CA LYS A 60 2.32 2.95 -23.71
C LYS A 60 1.75 4.21 -23.10
N SER A 61 2.48 5.33 -23.24
CA SER A 61 2.06 6.61 -22.69
C SER A 61 0.84 7.14 -23.45
N MET A 62 0.84 7.05 -24.78
CA MET A 62 -0.32 7.46 -25.57
C MET A 62 -1.53 6.56 -25.35
N GLU A 63 -1.34 5.25 -25.15
CA GLU A 63 -2.41 4.34 -24.73
C GLU A 63 -3.03 4.79 -23.39
N ALA A 64 -2.19 5.07 -22.39
CA ALA A 64 -2.66 5.56 -21.10
C ALA A 64 -3.42 6.89 -21.22
N PHE A 65 -2.97 7.78 -22.11
CA PHE A 65 -3.63 9.07 -22.37
C PHE A 65 -4.96 8.88 -23.09
N CYS A 66 -5.08 7.92 -24.01
CA CYS A 66 -6.37 7.58 -24.63
C CYS A 66 -7.40 7.17 -23.58
N TYR A 67 -7.04 6.27 -22.67
CA TYR A 67 -7.94 5.87 -21.60
C TYR A 67 -8.34 7.03 -20.67
N PHE A 68 -7.41 7.96 -20.42
CA PHE A 68 -7.71 9.14 -19.65
C PHE A 68 -8.75 10.04 -20.36
N LEU A 69 -8.55 10.23 -21.66
CA LEU A 69 -9.41 11.05 -22.51
C LEU A 69 -10.83 10.48 -22.67
N GLU A 70 -11.00 9.16 -22.60
CA GLU A 70 -12.32 8.51 -22.62
C GLU A 70 -13.18 8.89 -21.43
N GLN A 71 -12.56 9.11 -20.27
CA GLN A 71 -13.27 9.49 -19.05
C GLN A 71 -13.46 11.00 -18.94
N ARG A 72 -12.52 11.77 -19.49
CA ARG A 72 -12.54 13.22 -19.40
C ARG A 72 -11.84 13.88 -20.58
N HIS A 73 -12.56 14.76 -21.23
CA HIS A 73 -12.04 15.62 -22.29
C HIS A 73 -10.89 16.53 -21.80
N ASP A 74 -9.78 16.55 -22.57
CA ASP A 74 -8.63 17.44 -22.40
C ASP A 74 -7.98 17.71 -23.77
N ASP A 75 -8.17 18.92 -24.31
CA ASP A 75 -7.70 19.29 -25.66
C ASP A 75 -6.17 19.23 -25.80
N LYS A 76 -5.43 19.57 -24.74
CA LYS A 76 -3.96 19.59 -24.80
C LYS A 76 -3.42 18.17 -24.82
N LEU A 77 -3.96 17.31 -23.96
CA LEU A 77 -3.58 15.90 -23.96
C LEU A 77 -3.99 15.22 -25.27
N ARG A 78 -5.17 15.57 -25.80
CA ARG A 78 -5.64 15.09 -27.10
C ARG A 78 -4.70 15.48 -28.24
N GLN A 79 -4.20 16.71 -28.24
CA GLN A 79 -3.24 17.18 -29.25
C GLN A 79 -1.96 16.33 -29.27
N HIS A 80 -1.43 15.93 -28.11
CA HIS A 80 -0.27 15.05 -28.05
C HIS A 80 -0.54 13.67 -28.66
N VAL A 81 -1.71 13.09 -28.38
CA VAL A 81 -2.14 11.82 -28.98
C VAL A 81 -2.23 11.93 -30.50
N ASP A 82 -2.93 12.94 -31.02
CA ASP A 82 -3.11 13.14 -32.46
C ASP A 82 -1.76 13.43 -33.19
N GLU A 83 -0.85 14.16 -32.54
CA GLU A 83 0.49 14.43 -33.05
C GLU A 83 1.31 13.13 -33.20
N VAL A 84 1.32 12.29 -32.16
CA VAL A 84 2.03 11.01 -32.20
C VAL A 84 1.41 10.03 -33.21
N VAL A 85 0.07 10.02 -33.36
CA VAL A 85 -0.60 9.29 -34.45
C VAL A 85 -0.07 9.74 -35.81
N GLY A 86 0.10 11.05 -36.01
CA GLY A 86 0.73 11.62 -37.20
C GLY A 86 2.17 11.13 -37.40
N TYR A 87 2.99 11.11 -36.35
CA TYR A 87 4.36 10.60 -36.40
C TYR A 87 4.41 9.13 -36.82
N ILE A 88 3.57 8.29 -36.22
CA ILE A 88 3.49 6.85 -36.53
C ILE A 88 3.16 6.63 -38.01
N LYS A 89 2.14 7.31 -38.53
CA LYS A 89 1.70 7.15 -39.92
C LYS A 89 2.78 7.57 -40.91
N ASN A 90 3.53 8.63 -40.60
CA ASN A 90 4.60 9.13 -41.46
C ASN A 90 5.89 8.28 -41.38
N ALA A 91 6.12 7.61 -40.25
CA ALA A 91 7.31 6.79 -40.03
C ALA A 91 7.21 5.37 -40.61
N GLN A 92 6.00 4.87 -40.89
CA GLN A 92 5.81 3.52 -41.41
C GLN A 92 6.38 3.36 -42.83
N TRP A 93 7.22 2.36 -43.03
CA TRP A 93 7.81 2.03 -44.32
C TRP A 93 6.76 1.54 -45.33
N GLU A 94 7.13 1.50 -46.62
CA GLU A 94 6.24 1.07 -47.71
C GLU A 94 5.77 -0.39 -47.55
N ASP A 95 6.60 -1.25 -46.96
CA ASP A 95 6.25 -2.66 -46.71
C ASP A 95 5.51 -2.91 -45.39
N GLY A 96 5.24 -1.85 -44.61
CA GLY A 96 4.50 -1.92 -43.35
C GLY A 96 5.37 -1.95 -42.09
N TYR A 97 6.69 -1.99 -42.21
CA TYR A 97 7.59 -1.95 -41.05
C TYR A 97 7.60 -0.59 -40.33
N ILE A 98 7.72 -0.59 -39.00
CA ILE A 98 7.93 0.63 -38.20
C ILE A 98 8.79 0.35 -36.95
N ASN A 99 9.93 1.01 -36.84
CA ASN A 99 10.77 1.02 -35.64
C ASN A 99 11.80 2.14 -35.77
N SER A 100 11.89 3.06 -34.81
CA SER A 100 12.81 4.19 -34.89
C SER A 100 14.27 3.76 -34.86
N TYR A 101 14.64 2.78 -34.02
CA TYR A 101 16.01 2.31 -33.90
C TYR A 101 16.55 1.76 -35.22
N TYR A 102 15.84 0.81 -35.84
CA TYR A 102 16.27 0.25 -37.11
C TYR A 102 16.16 1.25 -38.25
N THR A 103 15.22 2.19 -38.22
CA THR A 103 15.18 3.28 -39.22
C THR A 103 16.41 4.18 -39.17
N ILE A 104 16.96 4.42 -37.97
CA ILE A 104 18.03 5.41 -37.76
C ILE A 104 19.43 4.78 -37.77
N ARG A 105 19.58 3.57 -37.20
CA ARG A 105 20.90 2.98 -36.90
C ARG A 105 21.28 1.83 -37.82
N GLU A 106 20.39 0.86 -38.00
CA GLU A 106 20.72 -0.38 -38.70
C GLU A 106 19.62 -0.86 -39.67
N PRO A 107 19.19 -0.04 -40.64
CA PRO A 107 17.99 -0.34 -41.45
C PRO A 107 18.04 -1.68 -42.18
N GLN A 108 19.23 -2.18 -42.50
CA GLN A 108 19.46 -3.48 -43.13
C GLN A 108 19.37 -4.68 -42.17
N ASN A 109 19.35 -4.46 -40.85
CA ASN A 109 19.43 -5.52 -39.83
C ASN A 109 18.09 -5.81 -39.11
N ARG A 110 16.97 -5.21 -39.53
CA ARG A 110 15.66 -5.54 -38.95
C ARG A 110 15.38 -7.05 -38.99
N PHE A 111 14.69 -7.57 -38.00
CA PHE A 111 14.34 -9.00 -37.83
C PHE A 111 15.51 -9.97 -37.67
N THR A 112 16.75 -9.50 -37.51
CA THR A 112 17.91 -10.40 -37.34
C THR A 112 18.17 -10.79 -35.88
N ASN A 113 17.59 -10.05 -34.92
CA ASN A 113 17.72 -10.29 -33.48
C ASN A 113 16.39 -10.06 -32.76
N LEU A 114 15.42 -10.96 -32.97
CA LEU A 114 14.11 -10.85 -32.31
C LEU A 114 14.22 -11.13 -30.80
N ARG A 115 15.26 -11.84 -30.37
CA ARG A 115 15.54 -12.13 -28.96
C ARG A 115 15.75 -10.86 -28.13
N ASP A 116 16.56 -9.91 -28.63
CA ASP A 116 17.01 -8.76 -27.82
C ASP A 116 16.51 -7.40 -28.29
N MET A 117 16.16 -7.25 -29.58
CA MET A 117 15.97 -5.92 -30.17
C MET A 117 14.54 -5.41 -30.13
N HIS A 118 13.62 -6.13 -29.46
CA HIS A 118 12.29 -5.64 -29.07
C HIS A 118 11.42 -5.07 -30.21
N GLU A 119 11.64 -5.48 -31.46
CA GLU A 119 10.84 -5.05 -32.62
C GLU A 119 9.37 -5.44 -32.43
N LEU A 120 9.12 -6.72 -32.09
CA LEU A 120 7.77 -7.24 -31.90
C LEU A 120 7.14 -6.77 -30.57
N TYR A 121 7.96 -6.48 -29.56
CA TYR A 121 7.50 -5.87 -28.31
C TYR A 121 6.99 -4.45 -28.54
N SER A 122 7.74 -3.65 -29.29
CA SER A 122 7.32 -2.29 -29.65
C SER A 122 6.08 -2.29 -30.54
N LEU A 123 5.96 -3.26 -31.46
CA LEU A 123 4.74 -3.46 -32.24
C LEU A 123 3.53 -3.84 -31.37
N GLY A 124 3.73 -4.67 -30.34
CA GLY A 124 2.66 -5.03 -29.42
C GLY A 124 2.14 -3.82 -28.62
N HIS A 125 3.04 -2.96 -28.13
CA HIS A 125 2.61 -1.69 -27.49
C HIS A 125 1.95 -0.72 -28.47
N LEU A 126 2.37 -0.69 -29.74
CA LEU A 126 1.65 0.05 -30.78
C LEU A 126 0.25 -0.51 -31.03
N ALA A 127 0.09 -1.83 -30.99
CA ALA A 127 -1.19 -2.50 -31.13
C ALA A 127 -2.14 -2.20 -29.96
N GLU A 128 -1.66 -2.18 -28.72
CA GLU A 128 -2.46 -1.74 -27.56
C GLU A 128 -2.88 -0.26 -27.70
N PHE A 129 -1.95 0.62 -28.11
CA PHE A 129 -2.28 2.01 -28.40
C PHE A 129 -3.32 2.14 -29.52
N ALA A 130 -3.20 1.35 -30.60
CA ALA A 130 -4.18 1.36 -31.69
C ALA A 130 -5.58 0.98 -31.22
N VAL A 131 -5.70 0.00 -30.30
CA VAL A 131 -6.98 -0.38 -29.69
C VAL A 131 -7.53 0.76 -28.86
N ALA A 132 -6.73 1.35 -27.96
CA ALA A 132 -7.19 2.47 -27.13
C ALA A 132 -7.58 3.71 -27.96
N HIS A 133 -6.83 4.00 -29.03
CA HIS A 133 -7.16 5.08 -29.96
C HIS A 133 -8.47 4.82 -30.70
N HIS A 134 -8.71 3.59 -31.16
CA HIS A 134 -9.97 3.21 -31.79
C HIS A 134 -11.15 3.37 -30.83
N GLN A 135 -11.00 2.96 -29.56
CA GLN A 135 -12.04 3.11 -28.55
C GLN A 135 -12.36 4.60 -28.27
N LEU A 136 -11.33 5.45 -28.20
CA LEU A 136 -11.49 6.89 -27.98
C LEU A 136 -12.14 7.61 -29.19
N THR A 137 -11.78 7.23 -30.42
CA THR A 137 -12.05 8.06 -31.61
C THR A 137 -12.99 7.41 -32.64
N GLY A 138 -13.15 6.09 -32.60
CA GLY A 138 -13.76 5.29 -33.67
C GLY A 138 -12.90 5.17 -34.93
N SER A 139 -11.66 5.66 -34.94
CA SER A 139 -10.76 5.64 -36.10
C SER A 139 -9.91 4.37 -36.12
N ASP A 140 -9.89 3.69 -37.27
CA ASP A 140 -9.06 2.50 -37.53
C ASP A 140 -7.66 2.83 -38.04
N GLU A 141 -7.27 4.12 -38.11
CA GLU A 141 -6.04 4.51 -38.81
C GLU A 141 -4.77 3.84 -38.23
N LEU A 142 -4.67 3.72 -36.91
CA LEU A 142 -3.57 2.99 -36.26
C LEU A 142 -3.74 1.48 -36.38
N ILE A 143 -4.97 0.95 -36.37
CA ILE A 143 -5.23 -0.47 -36.59
C ILE A 143 -4.72 -0.88 -37.97
N GLN A 144 -4.92 -0.05 -39.01
CA GLN A 144 -4.38 -0.31 -40.35
C GLN A 144 -2.85 -0.28 -40.41
N VAL A 145 -2.21 0.64 -39.67
CA VAL A 145 -0.74 0.65 -39.52
C VAL A 145 -0.26 -0.69 -38.95
N VAL A 146 -0.83 -1.11 -37.82
CA VAL A 146 -0.46 -2.39 -37.19
C VAL A 146 -0.73 -3.56 -38.11
N ARG A 147 -1.88 -3.58 -38.80
CA ARG A 147 -2.26 -4.64 -39.72
C ARG A 147 -1.23 -4.85 -40.83
N ARG A 148 -0.70 -3.76 -41.42
CA ARG A 148 0.34 -3.85 -42.47
C ARG A 148 1.62 -4.51 -41.93
N PHE A 149 2.02 -4.18 -40.71
CA PHE A 149 3.16 -4.85 -40.06
C PHE A 149 2.83 -6.34 -39.82
N VAL A 150 1.65 -6.67 -39.29
CA VAL A 150 1.28 -8.08 -39.07
C VAL A 150 1.31 -8.88 -40.38
N VAL A 151 0.86 -8.31 -41.50
CA VAL A 151 1.00 -8.94 -42.83
C VAL A 151 2.47 -9.14 -43.22
N LEU A 152 3.34 -8.17 -42.94
CA LEU A 152 4.79 -8.33 -43.15
C LEU A 152 5.34 -9.51 -42.34
N LEU A 153 4.91 -9.71 -41.09
CA LEU A 153 5.34 -10.85 -40.26
C LEU A 153 4.99 -12.21 -40.88
N HIS A 154 3.83 -12.32 -41.55
CA HIS A 154 3.44 -13.54 -42.28
C HIS A 154 4.35 -13.83 -43.47
N ASN A 155 5.02 -12.81 -44.02
CA ASN A 155 5.94 -12.97 -45.14
C ASN A 155 7.39 -13.18 -44.69
N THR A 156 7.78 -12.76 -43.48
CA THR A 156 9.19 -12.72 -43.05
C THR A 156 9.50 -13.51 -41.78
N ILE A 157 8.65 -13.47 -40.76
CA ILE A 157 8.94 -14.04 -39.43
C ILE A 157 8.30 -15.41 -39.26
N ILE A 158 7.00 -15.51 -39.50
CA ILE A 158 6.20 -16.71 -39.25
C ILE A 158 6.70 -17.92 -40.06
N PRO A 159 7.06 -17.80 -41.36
CA PRO A 159 7.59 -18.93 -42.12
C PRO A 159 8.91 -19.49 -41.60
N ASN A 160 9.65 -18.71 -40.80
CA ASN A 160 10.98 -19.06 -40.30
C ASN A 160 10.98 -19.56 -38.84
N GLY A 161 9.79 -19.71 -38.22
CA GLY A 161 9.68 -20.14 -36.84
C GLY A 161 9.95 -19.03 -35.81
N GLY A 162 9.90 -17.76 -36.21
CA GLY A 162 10.30 -16.64 -35.36
C GLY A 162 9.21 -16.16 -34.41
N TYR A 163 9.60 -15.70 -33.22
CA TYR A 163 8.68 -15.21 -32.19
C TYR A 163 9.34 -14.12 -31.31
N PRO A 164 8.57 -13.31 -30.56
CA PRO A 164 9.12 -12.21 -29.77
C PRO A 164 10.10 -12.68 -28.67
N GLY A 165 11.25 -12.01 -28.51
CA GLY A 165 12.12 -12.19 -27.35
C GLY A 165 11.55 -11.60 -26.06
N HIS A 166 10.68 -10.59 -26.17
CA HIS A 166 9.88 -10.06 -25.07
C HIS A 166 8.41 -10.08 -25.51
N GLN A 167 7.61 -10.88 -24.80
CA GLN A 167 6.19 -11.10 -25.07
C GLN A 167 5.39 -9.85 -24.79
N GLU A 168 4.38 -9.60 -25.63
CA GLU A 168 3.49 -8.42 -25.59
C GLU A 168 2.59 -8.49 -26.83
N LEU A 169 3.17 -8.83 -27.98
CA LEU A 169 2.43 -8.85 -29.23
C LEU A 169 1.27 -9.86 -29.20
N GLU A 170 1.44 -10.98 -28.49
CA GLU A 170 0.41 -12.01 -28.35
C GLU A 170 -0.88 -11.44 -27.71
N LEU A 171 -0.78 -10.74 -26.58
CA LEU A 171 -1.95 -10.15 -25.91
C LEU A 171 -2.54 -8.98 -26.71
N ALA A 172 -1.69 -8.17 -27.33
CA ALA A 172 -2.14 -7.01 -28.10
C ALA A 172 -2.90 -7.44 -29.38
N LEU A 173 -2.44 -8.49 -30.06
CA LEU A 173 -3.15 -9.10 -31.17
C LEU A 173 -4.52 -9.65 -30.76
N MET A 174 -4.62 -10.26 -29.58
CA MET A 174 -5.92 -10.71 -29.06
C MET A 174 -6.89 -9.56 -28.80
N ARG A 175 -6.40 -8.41 -28.30
CA ARG A 175 -7.23 -7.20 -28.17
C ARG A 175 -7.65 -6.64 -29.53
N LEU A 176 -6.76 -6.64 -30.53
CA LEU A 176 -7.13 -6.27 -31.90
C LEU A 176 -8.18 -7.22 -32.48
N HIS A 177 -8.06 -8.53 -32.24
CA HIS A 177 -9.06 -9.51 -32.64
C HIS A 177 -10.42 -9.22 -31.98
N GLN A 178 -10.44 -8.89 -30.68
CA GLN A 178 -11.67 -8.56 -29.96
C GLN A 178 -12.42 -7.37 -30.58
N VAL A 179 -11.70 -6.31 -31.00
CA VAL A 179 -12.36 -5.11 -31.57
C VAL A 179 -12.65 -5.23 -33.07
N THR A 180 -11.81 -5.92 -33.85
CA THR A 180 -11.95 -6.02 -35.31
C THR A 180 -12.65 -7.27 -35.81
N GLN A 181 -12.64 -8.34 -35.01
CA GLN A 181 -13.02 -9.70 -35.41
C GLN A 181 -12.17 -10.27 -36.57
N ASP A 182 -11.04 -9.63 -36.95
CA ASP A 182 -10.15 -10.14 -38.00
C ASP A 182 -9.37 -11.35 -37.47
N ARG A 183 -9.50 -12.49 -38.16
CA ARG A 183 -8.85 -13.76 -37.80
C ARG A 183 -7.33 -13.71 -37.96
N LEU A 184 -6.80 -12.79 -38.78
CA LEU A 184 -5.36 -12.61 -38.93
C LEU A 184 -4.68 -12.44 -37.57
N TYR A 185 -5.28 -11.66 -36.67
CA TYR A 185 -4.71 -11.39 -35.36
C TYR A 185 -4.79 -12.61 -34.44
N LEU A 186 -5.93 -13.32 -34.42
CA LEU A 186 -6.11 -14.57 -33.66
C LEU A 186 -5.09 -15.63 -34.10
N GLU A 187 -4.95 -15.83 -35.41
CA GLU A 187 -4.06 -16.84 -35.98
C GLU A 187 -2.59 -16.50 -35.73
N THR A 188 -2.23 -15.21 -35.79
CA THR A 188 -0.88 -14.74 -35.47
C THR A 188 -0.55 -14.90 -33.99
N ALA A 189 -1.48 -14.56 -33.09
CA ALA A 189 -1.30 -14.74 -31.65
C ALA A 189 -1.17 -16.24 -31.29
N GLY A 190 -2.06 -17.08 -31.83
CA GLY A 190 -2.02 -18.52 -31.65
C GLY A 190 -0.72 -19.15 -32.17
N TYR A 191 -0.19 -18.66 -33.29
CA TYR A 191 1.12 -19.07 -33.78
C TYR A 191 2.23 -18.77 -32.76
N PHE A 192 2.35 -17.53 -32.25
CA PHE A 192 3.40 -17.19 -31.30
C PHE A 192 3.28 -17.96 -29.98
N VAL A 193 2.05 -18.18 -29.49
CA VAL A 193 1.78 -18.99 -28.29
C VAL A 193 2.25 -20.43 -28.48
N ARG A 194 1.97 -21.04 -29.63
CA ARG A 194 2.30 -22.43 -29.90
C ARG A 194 3.73 -22.67 -30.39
N GLU A 195 4.36 -21.69 -31.03
CA GLU A 195 5.71 -21.81 -31.58
C GLU A 195 6.80 -21.65 -30.52
N ARG A 196 6.56 -20.80 -29.51
CA ARG A 196 7.53 -20.51 -28.45
C ARG A 196 7.95 -21.79 -27.72
N GLY A 197 9.26 -22.02 -27.67
CA GLY A 197 9.85 -23.13 -26.92
C GLY A 197 9.95 -24.44 -27.71
N LYS A 198 9.54 -24.46 -28.98
CA LYS A 198 9.83 -25.59 -29.87
C LYS A 198 11.32 -25.69 -30.17
N HIS A 199 11.78 -26.92 -30.28
CA HIS A 199 13.13 -27.25 -30.68
C HIS A 199 13.10 -27.98 -32.03
N ASP A 200 14.11 -27.72 -32.86
CA ASP A 200 14.35 -28.54 -34.05
C ASP A 200 14.96 -29.89 -33.69
N ASP A 201 15.19 -30.76 -34.68
CA ASP A 201 15.78 -32.09 -34.50
C ASP A 201 17.18 -32.07 -33.85
N GLN A 202 17.85 -30.91 -33.84
CA GLN A 202 19.16 -30.70 -33.21
C GLN A 202 19.04 -30.12 -31.80
N GLY A 203 17.82 -30.02 -31.26
CA GLY A 203 17.58 -29.45 -29.94
C GLY A 203 17.79 -27.93 -29.90
N ARG A 204 17.66 -27.23 -31.03
CA ARG A 204 17.85 -25.78 -31.11
C ARG A 204 16.51 -25.05 -31.17
N THR A 205 16.39 -24.00 -30.38
CA THR A 205 15.29 -23.04 -30.47
C THR A 205 15.44 -22.12 -31.68
N PHE A 206 14.42 -21.31 -31.98
CA PHE A 206 14.56 -20.23 -32.96
C PHE A 206 15.70 -19.26 -32.58
N PHE A 207 15.87 -18.97 -31.30
CA PHE A 207 16.90 -18.04 -30.83
C PHE A 207 18.32 -18.56 -31.05
N ASP A 208 18.53 -19.87 -30.97
CA ASP A 208 19.82 -20.47 -31.34
C ASP A 208 20.11 -20.28 -32.84
N ARG A 209 19.09 -20.44 -33.69
CA ARG A 209 19.23 -20.31 -35.15
C ARG A 209 19.51 -18.88 -35.57
N GLU A 210 18.76 -17.89 -35.04
CA GLU A 210 19.02 -16.48 -35.35
C GLU A 210 20.40 -16.03 -34.82
N CYS A 211 20.80 -16.51 -33.65
CA CYS A 211 22.08 -16.20 -33.03
C CYS A 211 23.24 -16.72 -33.88
N THR A 212 23.15 -17.98 -34.30
CA THR A 212 24.13 -18.60 -35.20
C THR A 212 24.23 -17.83 -36.53
N ALA A 213 23.09 -17.39 -37.08
CA ALA A 213 23.07 -16.59 -38.31
C ALA A 213 23.77 -15.23 -38.15
N ARG A 214 23.81 -14.67 -36.93
CA ARG A 214 24.56 -13.46 -36.59
C ARG A 214 26.04 -13.71 -36.27
N GLY A 215 26.50 -14.96 -36.30
CA GLY A 215 27.86 -15.32 -35.91
C GLY A 215 28.14 -15.21 -34.42
N VAL A 216 27.10 -15.26 -33.59
CA VAL A 216 27.18 -15.27 -32.13
C VAL A 216 26.93 -16.70 -31.62
N ASP A 217 27.50 -17.06 -30.46
CA ASP A 217 27.18 -18.31 -29.77
C ASP A 217 27.00 -18.06 -28.27
N TYR A 218 25.77 -18.17 -27.79
CA TYR A 218 25.43 -17.99 -26.37
C TYR A 218 25.85 -19.17 -25.49
N GLU A 219 26.41 -20.23 -26.08
CA GLU A 219 27.18 -21.22 -25.33
C GLU A 219 28.52 -20.65 -24.86
N VAL A 220 29.11 -19.75 -25.67
CA VAL A 220 30.46 -19.20 -25.46
C VAL A 220 30.41 -17.86 -24.74
N ASP A 221 29.53 -16.95 -25.17
CA ASP A 221 29.40 -15.62 -24.59
C ASP A 221 27.93 -15.21 -24.47
N PHE A 222 27.43 -15.16 -23.23
CA PHE A 222 26.10 -14.70 -22.88
C PHE A 222 26.14 -13.38 -22.06
N SER A 223 27.27 -12.66 -22.11
CA SER A 223 27.40 -11.38 -21.44
C SER A 223 26.31 -10.40 -21.90
N GLY A 224 25.70 -9.67 -20.96
CA GLY A 224 24.64 -8.71 -21.24
C GLY A 224 23.26 -9.30 -21.58
N CYS A 225 23.08 -10.63 -21.60
CA CYS A 225 21.80 -11.26 -22.00
C CYS A 225 20.78 -11.43 -20.86
N GLY A 226 21.10 -11.01 -19.63
CA GLY A 226 20.29 -11.31 -18.44
C GLY A 226 20.24 -12.80 -18.06
N PHE A 227 21.04 -13.64 -18.75
CA PHE A 227 21.09 -15.07 -18.53
C PHE A 227 21.84 -15.43 -17.24
N ARG A 228 21.31 -16.42 -16.50
CA ARG A 228 21.99 -16.99 -15.32
C ARG A 228 23.01 -18.06 -15.71
N ARG A 229 22.87 -18.63 -16.90
CA ARG A 229 23.71 -19.69 -17.48
C ARG A 229 23.65 -19.65 -19.02
N PRO A 230 24.58 -20.29 -19.73
CA PRO A 230 24.50 -20.41 -21.18
C PRO A 230 23.12 -20.91 -21.64
N ARG A 231 22.58 -20.27 -22.69
CA ARG A 231 21.29 -20.62 -23.30
C ARG A 231 20.12 -20.70 -22.30
N ASP A 232 20.07 -19.83 -21.28
CA ASP A 232 18.98 -19.75 -20.30
C ASP A 232 17.69 -19.16 -20.89
N TYR A 233 17.11 -19.84 -21.89
CA TYR A 233 15.88 -19.41 -22.57
C TYR A 233 14.65 -19.41 -21.65
N ALA A 234 14.78 -19.87 -20.41
CA ALA A 234 13.78 -19.63 -19.37
C ALA A 234 13.56 -18.13 -19.12
N TYR A 235 14.59 -17.29 -19.29
CA TYR A 235 14.49 -15.83 -19.24
C TYR A 235 13.34 -15.27 -20.08
N MET A 236 13.04 -15.90 -21.23
CA MET A 236 11.98 -15.51 -22.19
C MET A 236 10.88 -16.56 -22.32
N GLN A 237 10.78 -17.47 -21.34
CA GLN A 237 9.81 -18.56 -21.30
C GLN A 237 9.81 -19.41 -22.58
N ALA A 238 11.00 -19.61 -23.17
CA ALA A 238 11.22 -20.32 -24.43
C ALA A 238 12.13 -21.56 -24.28
N HIS A 239 12.34 -22.03 -23.04
CA HIS A 239 13.10 -23.25 -22.74
C HIS A 239 12.30 -24.54 -22.99
N LEU A 240 10.96 -24.44 -23.00
CA LEU A 240 10.01 -25.51 -23.30
C LEU A 240 8.76 -24.88 -23.91
N SER A 241 7.98 -25.67 -24.65
CA SER A 241 6.65 -25.26 -25.10
C SER A 241 5.77 -24.93 -23.88
N LEU A 242 4.85 -23.97 -24.02
CA LEU A 242 4.00 -23.51 -22.91
C LEU A 242 3.33 -24.67 -22.14
N THR A 243 2.79 -25.65 -22.86
CA THR A 243 2.09 -26.81 -22.30
C THR A 243 3.01 -27.76 -21.53
N GLU A 244 4.31 -27.73 -21.79
CA GLU A 244 5.33 -28.61 -21.23
C GLU A 244 6.09 -27.97 -20.05
N GLN A 245 6.03 -26.64 -19.87
CA GLN A 245 6.72 -25.94 -18.78
C GLN A 245 6.12 -26.34 -17.44
N PRO A 246 6.84 -27.01 -16.51
CA PRO A 246 6.24 -27.50 -15.26
C PRO A 246 6.02 -26.39 -14.22
N GLU A 247 6.82 -25.34 -14.27
CA GLU A 247 6.82 -24.19 -13.35
C GLU A 247 7.18 -22.91 -14.11
N ILE A 248 6.90 -21.75 -13.51
CA ILE A 248 7.26 -20.46 -14.12
C ILE A 248 8.70 -20.09 -13.76
N ASP A 249 9.45 -19.53 -14.71
CA ASP A 249 10.84 -19.10 -14.49
C ASP A 249 11.19 -17.91 -15.42
N GLY A 250 12.35 -17.31 -15.19
CA GLY A 250 12.87 -16.19 -15.98
C GLY A 250 12.19 -14.87 -15.67
N HIS A 251 12.28 -13.93 -16.61
CA HIS A 251 11.84 -12.55 -16.43
C HIS A 251 10.34 -12.45 -16.14
N CYS A 252 9.95 -11.75 -15.08
CA CYS A 252 8.58 -11.77 -14.60
C CYS A 252 7.59 -11.09 -15.56
N VAL A 253 7.92 -9.91 -16.11
CA VAL A 253 7.04 -9.20 -17.08
C VAL A 253 6.79 -10.03 -18.34
N ARG A 254 7.85 -10.53 -18.98
CA ARG A 254 7.76 -11.45 -20.13
C ARG A 254 6.81 -12.62 -19.84
N ALA A 255 6.95 -13.26 -18.70
CA ALA A 255 6.10 -14.36 -18.28
C ALA A 255 4.64 -13.96 -18.17
N VAL A 256 4.30 -12.92 -17.40
CA VAL A 256 2.88 -12.55 -17.19
C VAL A 256 2.23 -12.01 -18.46
N TYR A 257 2.96 -11.31 -19.33
CA TYR A 257 2.44 -10.87 -20.64
C TYR A 257 2.19 -12.07 -21.56
N PHE A 258 3.10 -13.05 -21.56
CA PHE A 258 2.92 -14.28 -22.33
C PHE A 258 1.69 -15.07 -21.88
N LEU A 259 1.55 -15.27 -20.56
CA LEU A 259 0.40 -15.97 -19.99
C LEU A 259 -0.92 -15.23 -20.28
N THR A 260 -0.90 -13.89 -20.27
CA THR A 260 -2.08 -13.07 -20.60
C THR A 260 -2.51 -13.30 -22.04
N GLY A 261 -1.59 -13.20 -23.01
CA GLY A 261 -1.90 -13.43 -24.42
C GLY A 261 -2.31 -14.89 -24.72
N ALA A 262 -1.66 -15.85 -24.06
CA ALA A 262 -2.01 -17.27 -24.17
C ALA A 262 -3.41 -17.56 -23.62
N LEU A 263 -3.80 -16.92 -22.51
CA LEU A 263 -5.14 -17.08 -21.95
C LEU A 263 -6.22 -16.49 -22.86
N ASP A 264 -5.99 -15.29 -23.38
CA ASP A 264 -6.90 -14.66 -24.33
C ASP A 264 -7.06 -15.53 -25.60
N TYR A 265 -5.96 -16.08 -26.14
CA TYR A 265 -5.99 -17.04 -27.25
C TYR A 265 -6.77 -18.31 -26.88
N ALA A 266 -6.52 -18.89 -25.70
CA ALA A 266 -7.21 -20.09 -25.25
C ALA A 266 -8.73 -19.90 -25.20
N TYR A 267 -9.18 -18.73 -24.74
CA TYR A 267 -10.61 -18.40 -24.69
C TYR A 267 -11.23 -18.17 -26.06
N ALA A 268 -10.50 -17.55 -26.99
CA ALA A 268 -11.01 -17.30 -28.34
C ALA A 268 -11.04 -18.57 -29.20
N ASP A 269 -10.02 -19.44 -29.09
CA ASP A 269 -9.87 -20.65 -29.91
C ASP A 269 -10.42 -21.92 -29.23
N ASN A 270 -10.85 -21.82 -27.97
CA ASN A 270 -11.20 -22.95 -27.10
C ASN A 270 -10.04 -23.97 -26.94
N ALA A 271 -8.81 -23.47 -26.83
CA ALA A 271 -7.61 -24.29 -26.65
C ALA A 271 -7.42 -24.68 -25.17
N THR A 272 -8.07 -25.77 -24.76
CA THR A 272 -8.05 -26.23 -23.35
C THR A 272 -6.66 -26.61 -22.84
N ASP A 273 -5.79 -27.13 -23.72
CA ASP A 273 -4.39 -27.44 -23.39
C ASP A 273 -3.60 -26.20 -22.97
N VAL A 274 -3.86 -25.07 -23.63
CA VAL A 274 -3.25 -23.78 -23.32
C VAL A 274 -3.84 -23.20 -22.03
N GLU A 275 -5.16 -23.26 -21.84
CA GLU A 275 -5.81 -22.81 -20.60
C GLU A 275 -5.26 -23.53 -19.37
N GLU A 276 -5.17 -24.87 -19.42
CA GLU A 276 -4.64 -25.69 -18.33
C GLU A 276 -3.17 -25.35 -18.02
N ALA A 277 -2.35 -25.09 -19.05
CA ALA A 277 -0.97 -24.69 -18.88
C ALA A 277 -0.85 -23.32 -18.19
N VAL A 278 -1.68 -22.35 -18.60
CA VAL A 278 -1.71 -21.01 -18.00
C VAL A 278 -2.20 -21.08 -16.55
N GLU A 279 -3.25 -21.84 -16.24
CA GLU A 279 -3.73 -22.04 -14.87
C GLU A 279 -2.66 -22.68 -13.98
N ARG A 280 -1.93 -23.68 -14.49
CA ARG A 280 -0.86 -24.35 -13.74
C ARG A 280 0.31 -23.41 -13.44
N LEU A 281 0.75 -22.62 -14.42
CA LEU A 281 1.83 -21.64 -14.24
C LEU A 281 1.41 -20.48 -13.34
N PHE A 282 0.17 -19.99 -13.46
CA PHE A 282 -0.40 -19.02 -12.53
C PHE A 282 -0.43 -19.55 -11.09
N GLY A 283 -0.81 -20.82 -10.91
CA GLY A 283 -0.76 -21.50 -9.62
C GLY A 283 0.65 -21.56 -9.04
N ASP A 284 1.69 -21.73 -9.87
CA ASP A 284 3.08 -21.68 -9.41
C ASP A 284 3.51 -20.29 -8.94
N ILE A 285 3.10 -19.23 -9.67
CA ILE A 285 3.30 -17.83 -9.27
C ILE A 285 2.73 -17.58 -7.87
N VAL A 286 1.42 -17.76 -7.72
CA VAL A 286 0.66 -17.32 -6.54
C VAL A 286 1.01 -18.13 -5.30
N ASN A 287 1.23 -19.44 -5.45
CA ASN A 287 1.43 -20.31 -4.29
C ASN A 287 2.88 -20.39 -3.80
N LYS A 288 3.86 -20.02 -4.64
CA LYS A 288 5.28 -20.26 -4.33
C LYS A 288 6.22 -19.09 -4.60
N LYS A 289 5.88 -18.15 -5.50
CA LYS A 289 6.83 -17.17 -6.07
C LYS A 289 6.33 -15.73 -6.05
N MET A 290 5.22 -15.44 -5.37
CA MET A 290 4.65 -14.10 -5.21
C MET A 290 4.91 -13.55 -3.80
N TYR A 291 5.34 -12.29 -3.72
CA TYR A 291 5.47 -11.57 -2.45
C TYR A 291 4.11 -11.23 -1.84
N LEU A 292 4.07 -10.96 -0.54
CA LEU A 292 2.84 -10.57 0.16
C LEU A 292 2.21 -9.31 -0.44
N THR A 293 3.01 -8.41 -1.01
CA THR A 293 2.56 -7.19 -1.69
C THR A 293 1.99 -7.43 -3.09
N GLY A 294 1.91 -8.69 -3.55
CA GLY A 294 1.64 -9.00 -4.96
C GLY A 294 2.81 -8.69 -5.90
N GLY A 295 3.98 -8.40 -5.33
CA GLY A 295 5.26 -8.25 -6.01
C GLY A 295 5.73 -9.54 -6.68
N LEU A 296 6.36 -9.43 -7.85
CA LEU A 296 7.00 -10.55 -8.56
C LEU A 296 8.46 -10.24 -8.87
N GLY A 297 9.31 -11.26 -8.70
CA GLY A 297 10.74 -11.19 -9.03
C GLY A 297 11.60 -11.18 -7.78
N SER A 298 12.30 -12.29 -7.56
CA SER A 298 13.22 -12.49 -6.42
C SER A 298 14.68 -12.63 -6.84
N VAL A 299 14.97 -12.44 -8.13
CA VAL A 299 16.33 -12.47 -8.69
C VAL A 299 16.56 -11.19 -9.47
N THR A 300 17.42 -10.31 -8.93
CA THR A 300 17.77 -9.02 -9.55
C THR A 300 18.46 -9.17 -10.90
N GLN A 301 19.35 -10.17 -11.06
CA GLN A 301 20.18 -10.33 -12.26
C GLN A 301 19.36 -10.44 -13.56
N ASN A 302 18.16 -11.01 -13.47
CA ASN A 302 17.31 -11.29 -14.62
C ASN A 302 15.88 -10.76 -14.44
N GLU A 303 15.66 -9.88 -13.46
CA GLU A 303 14.35 -9.26 -13.17
C GLU A 303 13.24 -10.33 -13.03
N GLY A 304 13.62 -11.46 -12.44
CA GLY A 304 12.96 -12.73 -12.72
C GLY A 304 12.60 -13.54 -11.49
N PHE A 305 11.88 -14.61 -11.74
CA PHE A 305 11.50 -15.59 -10.74
C PHE A 305 12.74 -16.31 -10.20
N GLY A 306 12.81 -16.43 -8.87
CA GLY A 306 13.71 -17.34 -8.19
C GLY A 306 13.09 -18.73 -7.95
N PRO A 307 13.82 -19.62 -7.27
CA PRO A 307 13.30 -20.90 -6.83
C PRO A 307 12.01 -20.76 -6.00
N ALA A 308 11.18 -21.81 -5.98
CA ALA A 308 9.99 -21.84 -5.14
C ALA A 308 10.30 -21.48 -3.67
N TYR A 309 9.50 -20.58 -3.10
CA TYR A 309 9.63 -20.04 -1.74
C TYR A 309 10.88 -19.18 -1.48
N HIS A 310 11.68 -18.86 -2.50
CA HIS A 310 12.76 -17.88 -2.39
C HIS A 310 12.20 -16.46 -2.60
N LEU A 311 11.91 -15.77 -1.50
CA LEU A 311 11.27 -14.45 -1.47
C LEU A 311 11.99 -13.50 -0.50
N PRO A 312 13.26 -13.13 -0.71
CA PRO A 312 13.99 -12.22 0.18
C PRO A 312 13.39 -10.82 0.21
N ASP A 313 13.52 -10.08 1.32
CA ASP A 313 12.91 -8.74 1.50
C ASP A 313 13.81 -7.59 1.04
N LEU A 314 15.13 -7.76 1.20
CA LEU A 314 16.13 -6.79 0.77
C LEU A 314 16.50 -7.01 -0.70
N GLN A 315 16.65 -5.93 -1.46
CA GLN A 315 17.19 -6.01 -2.81
C GLN A 315 18.65 -6.49 -2.78
N HIS A 316 19.53 -5.79 -2.05
CA HIS A 316 20.96 -6.15 -1.97
C HIS A 316 21.27 -7.37 -1.10
N GLY A 317 20.35 -7.75 -0.22
CA GLY A 317 20.52 -8.82 0.77
C GLY A 317 19.88 -10.16 0.37
N GLY A 318 19.33 -10.25 -0.85
CA GLY A 318 18.77 -11.51 -1.32
C GLY A 318 18.13 -11.45 -2.71
N GLY A 319 17.79 -10.26 -3.24
CA GLY A 319 17.35 -10.12 -4.64
C GLY A 319 15.89 -9.70 -4.80
N CYS A 320 15.26 -9.09 -3.79
CA CYS A 320 13.90 -8.55 -3.89
C CYS A 320 13.79 -7.53 -5.03
N TYR A 321 13.33 -7.97 -6.20
CA TYR A 321 13.19 -7.11 -7.36
C TYR A 321 11.78 -6.50 -7.39
N SER A 322 10.75 -7.36 -7.32
CA SER A 322 9.36 -6.93 -7.14
C SER A 322 8.97 -5.77 -8.09
N GLU A 323 9.19 -5.97 -9.39
CA GLU A 323 9.03 -4.90 -10.38
C GLU A 323 7.58 -4.43 -10.48
N THR A 324 7.37 -3.10 -10.54
CA THR A 324 6.04 -2.50 -10.72
C THR A 324 5.32 -3.05 -11.97
N CYS A 325 6.00 -3.18 -13.11
CA CYS A 325 5.39 -3.74 -14.33
C CYS A 325 4.99 -5.20 -14.19
N ALA A 326 5.74 -5.99 -13.42
CA ALA A 326 5.42 -7.40 -13.24
C ALA A 326 4.14 -7.57 -12.41
N SER A 327 3.96 -6.76 -11.37
CA SER A 327 2.71 -6.72 -10.60
C SER A 327 1.54 -6.15 -11.39
N PHE A 328 1.77 -5.14 -12.26
CA PHE A 328 0.76 -4.64 -13.18
C PHE A 328 0.32 -5.75 -14.16
N GLY A 329 1.26 -6.45 -14.79
CA GLY A 329 0.97 -7.56 -15.70
C GLY A 329 0.26 -8.72 -15.00
N LEU A 330 0.59 -9.01 -13.73
CA LEU A 330 -0.14 -9.98 -12.91
C LEU A 330 -1.60 -9.55 -12.69
N ALA A 331 -1.84 -8.28 -12.37
CA ALA A 331 -3.20 -7.76 -12.21
C ALA A 331 -3.99 -7.87 -13.53
N MET A 332 -3.36 -7.61 -14.68
CA MET A 332 -3.99 -7.79 -16.00
C MET A 332 -4.31 -9.26 -16.30
N LEU A 333 -3.39 -10.19 -15.98
CA LEU A 333 -3.64 -11.62 -16.12
C LEU A 333 -4.85 -12.07 -15.27
N CYS A 334 -4.93 -11.61 -14.02
CA CYS A 334 -6.07 -11.90 -13.15
C CYS A 334 -7.38 -11.32 -13.68
N GLU A 335 -7.35 -10.12 -14.25
CA GLU A 335 -8.51 -9.52 -14.91
C GLU A 335 -8.98 -10.39 -16.09
N ARG A 336 -8.06 -10.91 -16.92
CA ARG A 336 -8.42 -11.84 -18.01
C ARG A 336 -9.06 -13.12 -17.51
N PHE A 337 -8.53 -13.73 -16.45
CA PHE A 337 -9.16 -14.90 -15.83
C PHE A 337 -10.60 -14.60 -15.38
N LEU A 338 -10.85 -13.44 -14.75
CA LEU A 338 -12.16 -13.06 -14.25
C LEU A 338 -13.21 -12.86 -15.35
N ARG A 339 -12.80 -12.51 -16.58
CA ARG A 339 -13.71 -12.44 -17.74
C ARG A 339 -14.36 -13.78 -18.10
N ARG A 340 -13.75 -14.90 -17.70
CA ARG A 340 -14.22 -16.26 -18.02
C ARG A 340 -14.58 -17.08 -16.78
N SER A 341 -13.85 -16.94 -15.69
CA SER A 341 -13.95 -17.78 -14.51
C SER A 341 -13.99 -16.95 -13.23
N LEU A 342 -15.15 -16.91 -12.59
CA LEU A 342 -15.37 -16.20 -11.34
C LEU A 342 -14.84 -16.98 -10.14
N LYS A 343 -13.51 -17.13 -10.03
CA LYS A 343 -12.83 -17.67 -8.85
C LYS A 343 -12.20 -16.52 -8.05
N ALA A 344 -12.47 -16.44 -6.75
CA ALA A 344 -12.05 -15.34 -5.90
C ALA A 344 -10.52 -15.16 -5.83
N VAL A 345 -9.75 -16.24 -6.01
CA VAL A 345 -8.28 -16.18 -6.05
C VAL A 345 -7.76 -15.17 -7.06
N TYR A 346 -8.38 -15.05 -8.23
CA TYR A 346 -7.96 -14.08 -9.24
C TYR A 346 -8.22 -12.64 -8.76
N GLY A 347 -9.39 -12.38 -8.18
CA GLY A 347 -9.72 -11.08 -7.62
C GLY A 347 -8.87 -10.70 -6.40
N ASN A 348 -8.52 -11.66 -5.54
CA ASN A 348 -7.67 -11.44 -4.38
C ASN A 348 -6.23 -11.10 -4.80
N VAL A 349 -5.69 -11.78 -5.81
CA VAL A 349 -4.35 -11.51 -6.35
C VAL A 349 -4.31 -10.16 -7.08
N LEU A 350 -5.34 -9.86 -7.89
CA LEU A 350 -5.52 -8.57 -8.53
C LEU A 350 -5.54 -7.43 -7.49
N GLU A 351 -6.41 -7.53 -6.49
CA GLU A 351 -6.57 -6.55 -5.42
C GLU A 351 -5.24 -6.31 -4.68
N ARG A 352 -4.54 -7.39 -4.32
CA ARG A 352 -3.28 -7.35 -3.60
C ARG A 352 -2.15 -6.70 -4.41
N ALA A 353 -1.97 -7.11 -5.67
CA ALA A 353 -0.95 -6.54 -6.55
C ALA A 353 -1.24 -5.05 -6.81
N LEU A 354 -2.50 -4.71 -7.09
CA LEU A 354 -2.93 -3.34 -7.38
C LEU A 354 -2.67 -2.41 -6.19
N LEU A 355 -3.23 -2.70 -5.02
CA LEU A 355 -3.23 -1.77 -3.89
C LEU A 355 -1.89 -1.66 -3.17
N ASN A 356 -0.98 -2.63 -3.36
CA ASN A 356 0.30 -2.66 -2.65
C ASN A 356 1.48 -2.39 -3.59
N CYS A 357 1.89 -3.36 -4.41
CA CYS A 357 3.08 -3.19 -5.25
C CYS A 357 2.88 -2.14 -6.36
N VAL A 358 1.74 -2.18 -7.06
CA VAL A 358 1.52 -1.28 -8.20
C VAL A 358 1.32 0.17 -7.77
N LEU A 359 0.36 0.43 -6.87
CA LEU A 359 0.15 1.79 -6.35
C LEU A 359 1.29 2.27 -5.45
N GLY A 360 1.94 1.36 -4.71
CA GLY A 360 3.16 1.66 -3.95
C GLY A 360 4.34 2.07 -4.84
N GLY A 361 4.31 1.71 -6.13
CA GLY A 361 5.28 2.17 -7.11
C GLY A 361 5.23 3.67 -7.38
N LEU A 362 4.11 4.36 -7.10
CA LEU A 362 3.96 5.81 -7.29
C LEU A 362 4.27 6.58 -6.00
N GLY A 363 5.07 7.64 -6.11
CA GLY A 363 5.32 8.55 -5.00
C GLY A 363 4.10 9.40 -4.67
N ALA A 364 3.95 9.78 -3.39
CA ALA A 364 2.88 10.69 -2.97
C ALA A 364 2.97 12.06 -3.65
N ASP A 365 4.15 12.43 -4.17
CA ASP A 365 4.37 13.62 -5.00
C ASP A 365 3.79 13.49 -6.41
N GLY A 366 3.42 12.28 -6.86
CA GLY A 366 2.90 12.00 -8.19
C GLY A 366 3.93 12.07 -9.32
N ALA A 367 5.20 12.35 -9.02
CA ALA A 367 6.25 12.60 -10.01
C ALA A 367 7.49 11.71 -9.84
N SER A 368 7.48 10.86 -8.82
CA SER A 368 8.54 9.89 -8.54
C SER A 368 7.99 8.47 -8.54
N PHE A 369 8.79 7.52 -9.01
CA PHE A 369 8.38 6.14 -9.24
C PHE A 369 9.42 5.16 -8.67
N PHE A 370 8.97 3.96 -8.31
CA PHE A 370 9.83 2.80 -8.14
C PHE A 370 9.80 1.93 -9.40
N TYR A 371 10.98 1.45 -9.77
CA TYR A 371 11.11 0.31 -10.66
C TYR A 371 11.01 -0.97 -9.82
N GLU A 372 11.94 -1.13 -8.87
CA GLU A 372 11.94 -2.19 -7.86
C GLU A 372 11.24 -1.77 -6.56
N ASN A 373 10.46 -2.68 -5.98
CA ASN A 373 9.68 -2.45 -4.76
C ASN A 373 10.13 -3.40 -3.63
N PRO A 374 11.30 -3.18 -3.00
CA PRO A 374 11.79 -4.04 -1.93
C PRO A 374 10.88 -3.98 -0.70
N LEU A 375 10.80 -5.08 0.06
CA LEU A 375 9.98 -5.18 1.27
C LEU A 375 10.70 -4.67 2.53
N ALA A 376 12.02 -4.52 2.45
CA ALA A 376 12.83 -3.92 3.51
C ALA A 376 13.92 -3.04 2.90
N THR A 377 14.37 -2.05 3.68
CA THR A 377 15.55 -1.23 3.35
C THR A 377 16.41 -1.05 4.59
N VAL A 378 17.68 -0.66 4.40
CA VAL A 378 18.61 -0.38 5.51
C VAL A 378 19.10 1.07 5.41
N PRO A 379 19.33 1.78 6.54
CA PRO A 379 19.72 3.19 6.51
C PRO A 379 20.96 3.49 5.66
N GLU A 380 21.91 2.56 5.59
CA GLU A 380 23.15 2.69 4.81
C GLU A 380 22.92 2.59 3.30
N ARG A 381 21.79 2.03 2.88
CA ARG A 381 21.39 1.83 1.48
C ARG A 381 19.90 2.13 1.32
N PRO A 382 19.51 3.41 1.43
CA PRO A 382 18.11 3.79 1.31
C PRO A 382 17.62 3.51 -0.11
N TRP A 383 16.40 3.00 -0.23
CA TRP A 383 15.73 2.84 -1.53
C TRP A 383 14.76 4.01 -1.73
N ARG A 384 14.93 4.77 -2.81
CA ARG A 384 14.14 5.99 -3.06
C ARG A 384 13.56 5.98 -4.46
N ARG A 385 12.34 6.51 -4.58
CA ARG A 385 11.70 6.72 -5.87
C ARG A 385 12.51 7.73 -6.71
N SER A 386 12.47 7.54 -8.02
CA SER A 386 13.17 8.36 -9.01
C SER A 386 12.19 8.94 -10.02
N LYS A 387 12.52 10.08 -10.62
CA LYS A 387 11.63 10.72 -11.62
C LYS A 387 11.51 9.92 -12.91
N TRP A 388 12.59 9.28 -13.34
CA TRP A 388 12.68 8.53 -14.59
C TRP A 388 13.82 7.54 -14.54
N PHE A 389 13.82 6.59 -15.48
CA PHE A 389 14.82 5.52 -15.59
C PHE A 389 15.33 5.41 -17.03
N GLU A 390 16.47 4.76 -17.25
CA GLU A 390 16.91 4.42 -18.61
C GLU A 390 15.92 3.47 -19.28
N THR A 391 15.42 2.48 -18.53
CA THR A 391 14.28 1.62 -18.88
C THR A 391 13.03 2.12 -18.15
N SER A 392 12.14 2.86 -18.82
CA SER A 392 11.00 3.55 -18.17
C SER A 392 9.65 2.90 -18.46
N CYS A 393 9.58 1.58 -18.31
CA CYS A 393 8.35 0.81 -18.50
C CYS A 393 7.28 1.10 -17.42
N CYS A 394 7.69 1.38 -16.17
CA CYS A 394 6.79 1.47 -15.02
C CYS A 394 5.86 2.70 -15.02
N PRO A 395 6.34 3.94 -15.24
CA PRO A 395 5.49 5.13 -15.08
C PRO A 395 4.23 5.13 -15.95
N PRO A 396 4.28 4.80 -17.27
CA PRO A 396 3.08 4.75 -18.10
C PRO A 396 2.08 3.67 -17.65
N ASN A 397 2.55 2.51 -17.21
CA ASN A 397 1.68 1.41 -16.76
C ASN A 397 0.83 1.78 -15.54
N ILE A 398 1.38 2.59 -14.60
CA ILE A 398 0.61 3.09 -13.46
C ILE A 398 -0.56 3.97 -13.93
N VAL A 399 -0.36 4.80 -14.95
CA VAL A 399 -1.42 5.68 -15.48
C VAL A 399 -2.53 4.86 -16.15
N LYS A 400 -2.18 3.76 -16.84
CA LYS A 400 -3.17 2.88 -17.51
C LYS A 400 -4.25 2.35 -16.55
N ILE A 401 -3.92 2.13 -15.28
CA ILE A 401 -4.86 1.62 -14.25
C ILE A 401 -6.14 2.44 -14.23
N TRP A 402 -6.03 3.75 -14.42
CA TRP A 402 -7.17 4.65 -14.35
C TRP A 402 -8.23 4.33 -15.39
N GLY A 403 -7.77 4.09 -16.63
CA GLY A 403 -8.59 3.62 -17.73
C GLY A 403 -9.29 2.30 -17.47
N LEU A 404 -8.62 1.44 -16.71
CA LEU A 404 -8.98 0.05 -16.53
C LEU A 404 -9.84 -0.18 -15.28
N LEU A 405 -10.04 0.83 -14.43
CA LEU A 405 -10.88 0.71 -13.23
C LEU A 405 -12.24 0.04 -13.49
N PRO A 406 -13.00 0.34 -14.57
CA PRO A 406 -14.26 -0.34 -14.82
C PRO A 406 -14.11 -1.86 -14.97
N SER A 407 -13.12 -2.33 -15.74
CA SER A 407 -12.90 -3.76 -15.97
C SER A 407 -12.23 -4.48 -14.80
N LEU A 408 -11.45 -3.75 -14.00
CA LEU A 408 -10.90 -4.25 -12.73
C LEU A 408 -11.99 -4.40 -11.67
N THR A 409 -13.05 -3.61 -11.75
CA THR A 409 -14.14 -3.57 -10.77
C THR A 409 -15.28 -4.53 -11.13
N TYR A 410 -15.67 -4.58 -12.41
CA TYR A 410 -16.85 -5.31 -12.88
C TYR A 410 -16.55 -6.22 -14.06
N THR A 411 -17.23 -7.37 -14.11
CA THR A 411 -17.30 -8.23 -15.30
C THR A 411 -18.75 -8.59 -15.59
N VAL A 412 -19.14 -8.60 -16.87
CA VAL A 412 -20.42 -9.15 -17.33
C VAL A 412 -20.18 -10.51 -17.98
N GLN A 413 -20.84 -11.56 -17.47
CA GLN A 413 -20.77 -12.92 -18.01
C GLN A 413 -22.18 -13.50 -18.18
N GLY A 414 -22.67 -13.59 -19.41
CA GLY A 414 -24.02 -14.10 -19.70
C GLY A 414 -25.08 -13.25 -18.99
N ASN A 415 -25.79 -13.85 -18.03
CA ASN A 415 -26.80 -13.17 -17.20
C ASN A 415 -26.25 -12.62 -15.87
N THR A 416 -24.95 -12.70 -15.65
CA THR A 416 -24.31 -12.33 -14.38
C THR A 416 -23.53 -11.03 -14.51
N LEU A 417 -23.74 -10.10 -13.57
CA LEU A 417 -22.85 -8.99 -13.29
C LEU A 417 -22.01 -9.35 -12.06
N ALA A 418 -20.70 -9.48 -12.23
CA ALA A 418 -19.76 -9.76 -11.16
C ALA A 418 -19.09 -8.48 -10.66
N LEU A 419 -18.94 -8.37 -9.34
CA LEU A 419 -18.25 -7.29 -8.64
C LEU A 419 -16.97 -7.84 -7.98
N HIS A 420 -15.83 -7.33 -8.42
CA HIS A 420 -14.51 -7.77 -7.99
C HIS A 420 -13.90 -6.84 -6.95
N LEU A 421 -13.98 -5.52 -7.14
CA LEU A 421 -13.41 -4.53 -6.21
C LEU A 421 -14.52 -3.66 -5.64
N TYR A 422 -14.44 -3.27 -4.37
CA TYR A 422 -15.48 -2.49 -3.69
C TYR A 422 -15.29 -0.98 -3.86
N ILE A 423 -14.86 -0.55 -5.04
CA ILE A 423 -14.61 0.85 -5.36
C ILE A 423 -15.96 1.58 -5.50
N ALA A 424 -16.18 2.59 -4.66
CA ALA A 424 -17.38 3.42 -4.74
C ALA A 424 -17.52 4.03 -6.15
N SER A 425 -18.62 3.69 -6.82
CA SER A 425 -18.84 3.99 -8.24
C SER A 425 -20.31 3.81 -8.62
N SER A 426 -20.74 4.53 -9.66
CA SER A 426 -21.96 4.22 -10.41
C SER A 426 -21.58 3.55 -11.72
N PHE A 427 -22.21 2.44 -12.05
CA PHE A 427 -21.94 1.69 -13.28
C PHE A 427 -23.25 1.30 -13.97
N THR A 428 -23.36 1.57 -15.27
CA THR A 428 -24.44 1.08 -16.12
C THR A 428 -23.86 0.05 -17.08
N ALA A 429 -24.45 -1.14 -17.13
CA ALA A 429 -24.02 -2.23 -17.99
C ALA A 429 -25.20 -2.84 -18.75
N VAL A 430 -24.92 -3.44 -19.90
CA VAL A 430 -25.89 -4.30 -20.59
C VAL A 430 -25.62 -5.76 -20.20
N VAL A 431 -26.54 -6.37 -19.46
CA VAL A 431 -26.48 -7.77 -19.01
C VAL A 431 -27.58 -8.54 -19.73
N ASN A 432 -27.20 -9.54 -20.52
CA ASN A 432 -28.14 -10.33 -21.35
C ASN A 432 -29.14 -9.47 -22.15
N GLY A 433 -28.67 -8.34 -22.72
CA GLY A 433 -29.49 -7.41 -23.49
C GLY A 433 -30.33 -6.42 -22.68
N SER A 434 -30.31 -6.49 -21.35
CA SER A 434 -31.04 -5.57 -20.46
C SER A 434 -30.10 -4.60 -19.74
N GLU A 435 -30.56 -3.35 -19.56
CA GLU A 435 -29.81 -2.34 -18.82
C GLU A 435 -29.85 -2.65 -17.31
N VAL A 436 -28.68 -2.70 -16.69
CA VAL A 436 -28.48 -2.83 -15.25
C VAL A 436 -27.71 -1.60 -14.78
N LYS A 437 -28.27 -0.89 -13.79
CA LYS A 437 -27.63 0.22 -13.09
C LYS A 437 -27.25 -0.25 -11.70
N ILE A 438 -25.96 -0.21 -11.37
CA ILE A 438 -25.44 -0.54 -10.06
C ILE A 438 -24.72 0.67 -9.47
N ASN A 439 -24.88 0.89 -8.17
CA ASN A 439 -24.20 1.93 -7.43
C ASN A 439 -23.62 1.35 -6.15
N ILE A 440 -22.34 1.63 -5.93
CA ILE A 440 -21.55 1.19 -4.77
C ILE A 440 -21.18 2.40 -3.95
N GLN A 441 -21.48 2.34 -2.65
CA GLN A 441 -21.01 3.27 -1.66
C GLN A 441 -20.13 2.51 -0.67
N SER A 442 -18.89 2.96 -0.52
CA SER A 442 -17.91 2.38 0.40
C SER A 442 -16.76 3.36 0.64
N ASP A 443 -16.10 3.25 1.79
CA ASP A 443 -14.83 3.92 2.08
C ASP A 443 -13.62 3.01 1.81
N TYR A 444 -13.81 1.95 1.01
CA TYR A 444 -12.76 1.07 0.55
C TYR A 444 -11.57 1.87 -0.07
N PRO A 445 -10.31 1.54 0.25
CA PRO A 445 -9.86 0.35 0.99
C PRO A 445 -9.78 0.52 2.52
N TRP A 446 -10.26 1.63 3.09
CA TRP A 446 -10.12 1.94 4.51
C TRP A 446 -11.19 1.28 5.39
N ASP A 447 -12.34 0.92 4.84
CA ASP A 447 -13.40 0.27 5.58
C ASP A 447 -14.02 -0.89 4.80
N GLY A 448 -14.59 -1.84 5.53
CA GLY A 448 -15.19 -3.05 4.99
C GLY A 448 -16.69 -2.96 4.73
N ALA A 449 -17.35 -1.88 5.15
CA ALA A 449 -18.76 -1.63 4.88
C ALA A 449 -18.95 -1.21 3.42
N VAL A 450 -19.92 -1.86 2.78
CA VAL A 450 -20.28 -1.64 1.38
C VAL A 450 -21.79 -1.63 1.27
N HIS A 451 -22.35 -0.55 0.75
CA HIS A 451 -23.74 -0.49 0.34
C HIS A 451 -23.82 -0.60 -1.18
N ILE A 452 -24.57 -1.58 -1.68
CA ILE A 452 -24.75 -1.86 -3.10
C ILE A 452 -26.23 -1.70 -3.42
N SER A 453 -26.55 -0.80 -4.32
CA SER A 453 -27.89 -0.70 -4.90
C SER A 453 -27.84 -1.07 -6.37
N ALA A 454 -28.78 -1.89 -6.85
CA ALA A 454 -28.84 -2.27 -8.25
C ALA A 454 -30.27 -2.31 -8.76
N ARG A 455 -30.49 -1.82 -9.99
CA ARG A 455 -31.78 -1.82 -10.67
C ARG A 455 -31.64 -2.28 -12.10
N ALA A 456 -32.57 -3.11 -12.55
CA ALA A 456 -32.63 -3.62 -13.91
C ALA A 456 -34.06 -3.70 -14.44
N THR A 457 -34.21 -3.72 -15.76
CA THR A 457 -35.51 -3.93 -16.42
C THR A 457 -35.85 -5.41 -16.61
N ALA A 458 -34.89 -6.31 -16.43
CA ALA A 458 -35.06 -7.75 -16.46
C ALA A 458 -34.19 -8.43 -15.37
N PRO A 459 -34.58 -9.62 -14.89
CA PRO A 459 -33.83 -10.30 -13.82
C PRO A 459 -32.40 -10.66 -14.25
N PHE A 460 -31.42 -10.31 -13.43
CA PHE A 460 -30.01 -10.66 -13.63
C PHE A 460 -29.40 -11.26 -12.35
N ASP A 461 -28.27 -11.94 -12.45
CA ASP A 461 -27.54 -12.44 -11.28
C ASP A 461 -26.45 -11.45 -10.86
N LEU A 462 -26.38 -11.08 -9.59
CA LEU A 462 -25.26 -10.32 -9.04
C LEU A 462 -24.32 -11.27 -8.31
N ALA A 463 -23.04 -11.28 -8.67
CA ALA A 463 -22.00 -12.06 -7.99
C ALA A 463 -21.00 -11.12 -7.31
N ILE A 464 -20.93 -11.11 -5.98
CA ILE A 464 -19.95 -10.28 -5.25
C ILE A 464 -18.80 -11.13 -4.70
N ARG A 465 -17.55 -10.69 -4.84
CA ARG A 465 -16.38 -11.44 -4.34
C ARG A 465 -16.30 -11.38 -2.82
N ILE A 466 -16.18 -12.52 -2.13
CA ILE A 466 -15.80 -12.54 -0.72
C ILE A 466 -14.27 -12.48 -0.62
N PRO A 467 -13.67 -11.39 -0.11
CA PRO A 467 -12.21 -11.25 -0.08
C PRO A 467 -11.57 -12.21 0.93
N ASP A 468 -10.40 -12.77 0.61
CA ASP A 468 -9.71 -13.72 1.50
C ASP A 468 -9.25 -13.10 2.83
N TRP A 469 -8.90 -11.81 2.81
CA TRP A 469 -8.44 -11.09 4.01
C TRP A 469 -9.52 -10.95 5.09
N CYS A 470 -10.81 -11.13 4.77
CA CYS A 470 -11.86 -11.10 5.78
C CYS A 470 -11.98 -12.40 6.58
N GLN A 471 -11.27 -13.47 6.20
CA GLN A 471 -11.23 -14.77 6.90
C GLN A 471 -12.62 -15.32 7.26
N ASP A 472 -13.55 -15.29 6.29
CA ASP A 472 -14.96 -15.68 6.43
C ASP A 472 -15.76 -14.85 7.46
N GLN A 473 -15.19 -13.77 8.02
CA GLN A 473 -15.88 -12.82 8.88
C GLN A 473 -16.53 -11.73 8.02
N TYR A 474 -17.69 -12.03 7.47
CA TYR A 474 -18.51 -11.07 6.74
C TYR A 474 -20.00 -11.24 7.06
N THR A 475 -20.77 -10.19 6.79
CA THR A 475 -22.23 -10.21 6.90
C THR A 475 -22.85 -9.60 5.65
N THR A 476 -23.99 -10.12 5.21
CA THR A 476 -24.80 -9.54 4.14
C THR A 476 -26.26 -9.42 4.58
N SER A 477 -26.92 -8.33 4.20
CA SER A 477 -28.36 -8.14 4.49
C SER A 477 -29.26 -9.08 3.69
N THR A 478 -28.78 -9.58 2.55
CA THR A 478 -29.46 -10.55 1.69
C THR A 478 -28.64 -11.84 1.59
N PRO A 479 -29.24 -13.03 1.77
CA PRO A 479 -28.55 -14.30 1.58
C PRO A 479 -28.26 -14.57 0.10
N GLY A 480 -27.19 -15.31 -0.18
CA GLY A 480 -26.83 -15.75 -1.53
C GLY A 480 -26.17 -17.13 -1.53
N VAL A 481 -25.84 -17.62 -2.72
CA VAL A 481 -25.15 -18.91 -2.90
C VAL A 481 -23.67 -18.67 -3.09
N LEU A 482 -22.83 -19.15 -2.18
CA LEU A 482 -21.38 -19.04 -2.30
C LEU A 482 -20.86 -20.10 -3.29
N LYS A 483 -20.15 -19.66 -4.32
CA LYS A 483 -19.46 -20.53 -5.29
C LYS A 483 -18.11 -19.92 -5.65
N ASP A 484 -17.04 -20.69 -5.50
CA ASP A 484 -15.67 -20.30 -5.84
C ASP A 484 -15.25 -18.94 -5.23
N GLY A 485 -15.78 -18.62 -4.04
CA GLY A 485 -15.53 -17.38 -3.31
C GLY A 485 -16.32 -16.15 -3.80
N TYR A 486 -17.33 -16.35 -4.65
CA TYR A 486 -18.32 -15.33 -5.00
C TYR A 486 -19.69 -15.67 -4.41
N LEU A 487 -20.36 -14.69 -3.82
CA LEU A 487 -21.73 -14.81 -3.33
C LEU A 487 -22.70 -14.39 -4.44
N TYR A 488 -23.50 -15.33 -4.93
CA TYR A 488 -24.46 -15.12 -6.01
C TYR A 488 -25.85 -14.79 -5.46
N LEU A 489 -26.41 -13.69 -5.95
CA LEU A 489 -27.76 -13.17 -5.69
C LEU A 489 -28.56 -13.29 -6.99
N GLN A 490 -29.38 -14.34 -7.08
CA GLN A 490 -30.03 -14.74 -8.33
C GLN A 490 -31.32 -13.95 -8.61
N GLY A 491 -31.59 -13.68 -9.88
CA GLY A 491 -32.86 -13.10 -10.33
C GLY A 491 -33.15 -11.69 -9.80
N THR A 492 -32.10 -10.90 -9.61
CA THR A 492 -32.14 -9.52 -9.11
C THR A 492 -32.85 -8.59 -10.10
N LEU A 493 -33.81 -7.80 -9.61
CA LEU A 493 -34.50 -6.72 -10.36
C LEU A 493 -34.28 -5.36 -9.71
N ASP A 494 -34.45 -5.30 -8.39
CA ASP A 494 -34.16 -4.16 -7.53
C ASP A 494 -33.50 -4.73 -6.27
N LEU A 495 -32.33 -4.20 -5.91
CA LEU A 495 -31.52 -4.69 -4.79
C LEU A 495 -31.04 -3.50 -3.97
N ASN A 496 -31.13 -3.65 -2.65
CA ASN A 496 -30.36 -2.88 -1.68
C ASN A 496 -29.65 -3.88 -0.77
N LEU A 497 -28.34 -3.95 -0.88
CA LEU A 497 -27.49 -4.90 -0.19
C LEU A 497 -26.50 -4.15 0.67
N ASP A 498 -26.54 -4.42 1.97
CA ASP A 498 -25.50 -4.02 2.90
C ASP A 498 -24.59 -5.23 3.12
N ALA A 499 -23.32 -5.08 2.80
CA ALA A 499 -22.28 -6.05 3.09
C ALA A 499 -21.25 -5.41 4.02
N ASN A 500 -20.70 -6.20 4.93
CA ASN A 500 -19.57 -5.79 5.76
C ASN A 500 -18.53 -6.90 5.78
N PHE A 501 -17.30 -6.56 5.42
CA PHE A 501 -16.15 -7.46 5.42
C PHE A 501 -15.20 -7.06 6.54
N SER A 502 -14.86 -7.97 7.45
CA SER A 502 -13.98 -7.65 8.58
C SER A 502 -12.60 -7.17 8.09
N THR A 503 -12.30 -5.88 8.31
CA THR A 503 -10.98 -5.28 8.07
C THR A 503 -10.14 -5.25 9.35
N LYS A 504 -10.32 -6.22 10.26
CA LYS A 504 -9.52 -6.28 11.49
C LYS A 504 -8.03 -6.42 11.13
N PRO A 505 -7.13 -5.63 11.74
CA PRO A 505 -5.70 -5.84 11.58
C PRO A 505 -5.33 -7.28 11.93
N CYS A 506 -4.54 -7.92 11.08
CA CYS A 506 -4.13 -9.29 11.26
C CYS A 506 -2.64 -9.48 10.97
N PHE A 507 -2.11 -10.52 11.58
CA PHE A 507 -0.74 -10.98 11.37
C PHE A 507 -0.72 -12.04 10.27
N VAL A 508 0.03 -11.78 9.21
CA VAL A 508 0.24 -12.71 8.10
C VAL A 508 1.63 -13.30 8.20
N ARG A 509 1.71 -14.63 8.11
CA ARG A 509 2.96 -15.38 8.17
C ARG A 509 3.25 -16.00 6.82
N ALA A 510 4.50 -15.96 6.42
CA ALA A 510 4.96 -16.65 5.23
C ALA A 510 4.90 -18.17 5.43
N ASN A 511 4.86 -18.92 4.32
CA ASN A 511 5.01 -20.38 4.39
C ASN A 511 6.36 -20.73 5.03
N PRO A 512 6.47 -21.72 5.94
CA PRO A 512 7.74 -22.09 6.58
C PRO A 512 8.87 -22.44 5.60
N LYS A 513 8.55 -22.85 4.36
CA LYS A 513 9.54 -23.10 3.31
C LYS A 513 10.30 -21.84 2.87
N THR A 514 9.78 -20.65 3.14
CA THR A 514 10.49 -19.37 2.94
C THR A 514 11.62 -19.17 3.95
N ARG A 515 11.60 -19.90 5.07
CA ARG A 515 12.54 -19.79 6.20
C ARG A 515 12.60 -18.40 6.84
N LYS A 516 11.55 -17.60 6.67
CA LYS A 516 11.38 -16.33 7.35
C LYS A 516 10.76 -16.55 8.71
N ASP A 517 11.36 -15.97 9.74
CA ASP A 517 10.81 -15.89 11.09
C ASP A 517 10.28 -14.47 11.34
N GLU A 518 9.36 -14.06 10.48
CA GLU A 518 8.85 -12.70 10.40
C GLU A 518 7.33 -12.74 10.27
N VAL A 519 6.70 -11.63 10.63
CA VAL A 519 5.26 -11.44 10.52
C VAL A 519 4.97 -10.09 9.91
N ALA A 520 4.04 -10.06 8.97
CA ALA A 520 3.55 -8.84 8.35
C ALA A 520 2.21 -8.43 8.97
N VAL A 521 1.94 -7.13 8.98
CA VAL A 521 0.64 -6.58 9.38
C VAL A 521 -0.16 -6.28 8.13
N MET A 522 -1.40 -6.76 8.09
CA MET A 522 -2.38 -6.38 7.07
C MET A 522 -3.66 -5.86 7.71
N ARG A 523 -4.31 -4.91 7.07
CA ARG A 523 -5.66 -4.46 7.42
C ARG A 523 -6.48 -4.38 6.15
N GLY A 524 -7.47 -5.27 6.01
CA GLY A 524 -8.14 -5.47 4.74
C GLY A 524 -7.15 -5.90 3.64
N ALA A 525 -7.22 -5.27 2.48
CA ALA A 525 -6.34 -5.52 1.34
C ALA A 525 -4.95 -4.86 1.46
N LEU A 526 -4.74 -3.97 2.44
CA LEU A 526 -3.52 -3.18 2.58
C LEU A 526 -2.48 -3.91 3.44
N VAL A 527 -1.28 -4.05 2.91
CA VAL A 527 -0.07 -4.50 3.60
C VAL A 527 0.61 -3.28 4.22
N TYR A 528 0.87 -3.33 5.52
CA TYR A 528 1.50 -2.25 6.26
C TYR A 528 3.02 -2.47 6.35
N CYS A 529 3.74 -1.39 6.59
CA CYS A 529 5.17 -1.39 6.88
C CYS A 529 5.47 -0.48 8.07
N ALA A 530 6.70 -0.57 8.60
CA ALA A 530 7.23 0.37 9.58
C ALA A 530 8.34 1.18 8.92
N GLU A 531 8.32 2.50 9.09
CA GLU A 531 9.33 3.42 8.54
C GLU A 531 10.05 4.16 9.67
N SER A 532 11.33 4.48 9.47
CA SER A 532 12.18 5.13 10.47
C SER A 532 11.76 6.57 10.80
N VAL A 533 10.91 7.17 9.96
CA VAL A 533 10.34 8.51 10.24
C VAL A 533 9.35 8.48 11.41
N ASP A 534 8.70 7.33 11.64
CA ASP A 534 7.69 7.13 12.68
C ASP A 534 8.20 6.32 13.88
N ASN A 535 9.38 5.72 13.76
CA ASN A 535 9.95 4.82 14.76
C ASN A 535 11.38 5.25 15.12
N ASP A 536 11.61 5.63 16.38
CA ASP A 536 12.88 6.16 16.90
C ASP A 536 13.88 5.07 17.37
N PHE A 537 13.61 3.81 17.00
CA PHE A 537 14.45 2.65 17.26
C PHE A 537 14.84 1.97 15.95
N ASP A 538 15.86 1.11 16.03
CA ASP A 538 16.27 0.29 14.89
C ASP A 538 15.20 -0.76 14.56
N LEU A 539 14.52 -0.57 13.44
CA LEU A 539 13.46 -1.44 12.93
C LEU A 539 13.92 -2.89 12.72
N GLN A 540 15.20 -3.14 12.48
CA GLN A 540 15.73 -4.50 12.36
C GLN A 540 15.89 -5.21 13.71
N SER A 541 15.89 -4.44 14.80
CA SER A 541 16.04 -4.95 16.17
C SER A 541 14.72 -5.04 16.95
N PHE A 542 13.61 -4.64 16.32
CA PHE A 542 12.30 -4.57 16.94
C PHE A 542 11.58 -5.92 16.95
N SER A 543 10.91 -6.24 18.06
CA SER A 543 10.03 -7.41 18.18
C SER A 543 8.69 -7.01 18.79
N ILE A 544 7.61 -7.43 18.13
CA ILE A 544 6.24 -7.28 18.65
C ILE A 544 5.82 -8.42 19.59
N GLN A 545 6.67 -9.44 19.76
CA GLN A 545 6.33 -10.67 20.46
C GLN A 545 6.14 -10.48 21.98
N THR A 546 6.52 -9.32 22.54
CA THR A 546 6.58 -9.07 23.98
C THR A 546 5.90 -7.78 24.46
N THR A 547 5.12 -7.09 23.61
CA THR A 547 4.28 -5.97 24.10
C THR A 547 3.11 -6.53 24.89
N ILE A 548 3.12 -6.36 26.21
CA ILE A 548 2.08 -6.89 27.11
C ILE A 548 1.30 -5.73 27.72
N PRO A 549 0.00 -5.55 27.38
CA PRO A 549 -0.82 -4.53 28.00
C PRO A 549 -1.03 -4.84 29.49
N ILE A 550 -0.79 -3.87 30.36
CA ILE A 550 -1.22 -3.94 31.77
C ILE A 550 -2.67 -3.48 31.79
N LYS A 551 -3.61 -4.42 31.79
CA LYS A 551 -5.07 -4.15 31.65
C LYS A 551 -5.63 -3.12 32.64
N GLU A 552 -4.97 -2.94 33.78
CA GLU A 552 -5.40 -2.01 34.82
C GLU A 552 -5.13 -0.55 34.44
N PHE A 553 -4.17 -0.28 33.56
CA PHE A 553 -3.86 1.07 33.06
C PHE A 553 -4.29 1.19 31.60
N ASP A 554 -4.58 2.42 31.19
CA ASP A 554 -4.78 2.69 29.76
C ASP A 554 -3.47 2.43 28.98
N THR A 555 -3.57 1.97 27.73
CA THR A 555 -2.38 1.62 26.94
C THR A 555 -2.47 2.09 25.48
N ALA A 556 -1.35 2.66 25.02
CA ALA A 556 -1.02 3.29 23.74
C ALA A 556 -1.42 4.78 23.60
N GLY A 557 -0.47 5.67 23.91
CA GLY A 557 -0.40 6.99 23.31
C GLY A 557 0.40 6.93 22.00
N PHE A 558 0.29 7.96 21.17
CA PHE A 558 1.03 8.07 19.92
C PHE A 558 1.37 9.53 19.65
N LEU A 559 2.43 9.76 18.89
CA LEU A 559 2.87 11.09 18.48
C LEU A 559 2.35 11.34 17.07
N ALA A 560 1.77 12.52 16.86
CA ALA A 560 1.38 12.99 15.55
C ALA A 560 1.91 14.41 15.37
N ARG A 561 2.45 14.69 14.18
CA ARG A 561 2.95 16.03 13.81
C ARG A 561 1.83 16.98 13.40
N ASP A 562 0.65 16.43 13.18
CA ASP A 562 -0.49 17.12 12.63
C ASP A 562 -1.75 16.76 13.46
N PRO A 563 -2.55 17.75 13.88
CA PRO A 563 -3.74 17.51 14.70
C PRO A 563 -4.84 16.74 13.96
N GLU A 564 -4.93 16.79 12.64
CA GLU A 564 -5.88 15.98 11.87
C GLU A 564 -5.45 14.52 11.81
N ILE A 565 -4.15 14.25 11.60
CA ILE A 565 -3.55 12.91 11.72
C ILE A 565 -3.77 12.38 13.14
N TRP A 566 -3.56 13.24 14.15
CA TRP A 566 -3.78 12.87 15.53
C TRP A 566 -5.23 12.43 15.79
N ALA A 567 -6.19 13.28 15.40
CA ALA A 567 -7.62 12.99 15.57
C ALA A 567 -8.05 11.75 14.77
N THR A 568 -7.44 11.51 13.61
CA THR A 568 -7.70 10.32 12.79
C THR A 568 -7.18 9.05 13.47
N ALA A 569 -5.94 9.06 13.96
CA ALA A 569 -5.38 7.94 14.71
C ALA A 569 -6.14 7.67 16.02
N CYS A 570 -6.61 8.71 16.73
CA CYS A 570 -7.54 8.55 17.86
C CYS A 570 -8.82 7.82 17.46
N ARG A 571 -9.47 8.22 16.36
CA ARG A 571 -10.69 7.55 15.85
C ARG A 571 -10.44 6.09 15.47
N VAL A 572 -9.26 5.78 14.94
CA VAL A 572 -8.87 4.41 14.57
C VAL A 572 -8.58 3.54 15.80
N MET A 573 -7.87 4.06 16.79
CA MET A 573 -7.52 3.27 17.98
C MET A 573 -8.71 3.05 18.92
N TYR A 574 -9.62 4.02 19.00
CA TYR A 574 -10.77 3.98 19.90
C TYR A 574 -12.08 3.84 19.09
N LEU A 575 -12.26 2.67 18.47
CA LEU A 575 -13.36 2.35 17.54
C LEU A 575 -14.79 2.49 18.10
N ASN A 576 -14.95 2.58 19.43
CA ASN A 576 -16.26 2.70 20.08
C ASN A 576 -16.69 4.16 20.35
N LEU A 577 -15.91 5.14 19.90
CA LEU A 577 -16.22 6.56 20.06
C LEU A 577 -17.28 7.00 19.05
N THR A 578 -18.54 6.81 19.42
CA THR A 578 -19.73 7.01 18.54
C THR A 578 -20.38 8.38 18.68
N THR A 579 -19.95 9.19 19.64
CA THR A 579 -20.61 10.46 19.99
C THR A 579 -19.81 11.64 19.45
N GLY A 580 -20.42 12.44 18.57
CA GLY A 580 -19.85 13.69 18.06
C GLY A 580 -20.37 14.87 18.87
N TYR A 581 -19.47 15.57 19.56
CA TYR A 581 -19.82 16.82 20.26
C TYR A 581 -19.54 18.02 19.35
N THR A 582 -20.33 19.08 19.50
CA THR A 582 -20.26 20.27 18.63
C THR A 582 -19.89 21.54 19.38
N TRP A 583 -19.74 21.45 20.70
CA TRP A 583 -19.47 22.57 21.59
C TRP A 583 -18.25 22.28 22.45
N TYR A 584 -17.47 23.32 22.73
CA TYR A 584 -16.34 23.23 23.64
C TYR A 584 -16.75 23.45 25.10
N PRO A 585 -16.02 22.84 26.07
CA PRO A 585 -16.21 23.12 27.49
C PRO A 585 -16.07 24.61 27.80
N LYS A 586 -16.93 25.13 28.68
CA LYS A 586 -16.98 26.55 29.07
C LYS A 586 -16.27 26.83 30.40
N ARG A 587 -15.44 25.90 30.85
CA ARG A 587 -14.62 26.05 32.05
C ARG A 587 -13.21 25.51 31.80
N VAL A 588 -12.21 26.25 32.26
CA VAL A 588 -10.79 25.87 32.22
C VAL A 588 -10.28 25.77 33.65
N LEU A 589 -9.75 24.61 34.00
CA LEU A 589 -9.08 24.32 35.26
C LEU A 589 -7.58 24.36 35.07
N THR A 590 -6.83 24.98 35.97
CA THR A 590 -5.36 24.97 35.94
C THR A 590 -4.79 24.37 37.21
N TYR A 591 -3.76 23.52 37.07
CA TYR A 591 -2.99 22.94 38.16
C TYR A 591 -1.51 23.29 38.01
N ASP A 592 -0.92 23.92 39.04
CA ASP A 592 0.47 24.41 39.05
C ASP A 592 0.83 25.30 37.84
N PHE A 593 -0.07 26.22 37.47
CA PHE A 593 0.19 27.21 36.42
C PHE A 593 0.68 28.55 37.00
N PRO A 594 1.59 29.26 36.30
CA PRO A 594 1.95 30.63 36.66
C PRO A 594 0.74 31.56 36.55
N LEU A 595 0.59 32.49 37.50
CA LEU A 595 -0.53 33.45 37.52
C LEU A 595 -0.06 34.84 37.08
N THR A 596 -0.94 35.61 36.42
CA THR A 596 -0.65 36.97 35.90
C THR A 596 -0.23 38.00 36.96
N LYS A 597 -0.34 37.65 38.24
CA LYS A 597 -0.03 38.54 39.37
C LYS A 597 1.37 38.31 39.94
N ASP A 598 2.11 37.34 39.43
CA ASP A 598 3.44 37.02 39.91
C ASP A 598 4.45 38.04 39.32
N ALA A 599 5.23 38.68 40.19
CA ALA A 599 6.30 39.59 39.74
C ALA A 599 7.46 38.76 39.16
N ASP A 600 8.00 39.18 38.02
CA ASP A 600 9.15 38.58 37.33
C ASP A 600 8.96 37.13 36.83
N LEU A 601 7.94 36.88 36.02
CA LEU A 601 7.73 35.58 35.36
C LEU A 601 8.86 35.24 34.35
N PRO A 602 9.41 34.01 34.36
CA PRO A 602 10.30 33.51 33.32
C PRO A 602 9.67 33.56 31.92
N ASP A 603 10.51 33.66 30.87
CA ASP A 603 10.06 33.68 29.47
C ASP A 603 9.12 32.49 29.12
N SER A 604 9.40 31.31 29.69
CA SER A 604 8.55 30.12 29.51
C SER A 604 7.17 30.30 30.10
N ASP A 605 7.06 30.98 31.24
CA ASP A 605 5.81 31.16 31.97
C ASP A 605 4.96 32.27 31.36
N LEU A 606 5.58 33.29 30.77
CA LEU A 606 4.89 34.29 29.97
C LEU A 606 4.18 33.67 28.75
N ILE A 607 4.83 32.74 28.05
CA ILE A 607 4.23 31.99 26.94
C ILE A 607 2.97 31.24 27.40
N VAL A 608 3.01 30.72 28.63
CA VAL A 608 1.97 29.87 29.20
C VAL A 608 0.77 30.69 29.62
N VAL A 609 1.01 31.81 30.30
CA VAL A 609 -0.02 32.78 30.64
C VAL A 609 -0.75 33.26 29.38
N GLN A 610 0.00 33.67 28.34
CA GLN A 610 -0.60 34.10 27.07
C GLN A 610 -1.42 33.00 26.39
N PHE A 611 -0.96 31.75 26.46
CA PHE A 611 -1.71 30.62 25.93
C PHE A 611 -3.04 30.43 26.67
N VAL A 612 -3.03 30.46 28.01
CA VAL A 612 -4.24 30.31 28.82
C VAL A 612 -5.22 31.45 28.55
N GLU A 613 -4.76 32.70 28.51
CA GLU A 613 -5.62 33.86 28.21
C GLU A 613 -6.32 33.71 26.85
N ARG A 614 -5.56 33.35 25.81
CA ARG A 614 -6.12 33.12 24.47
C ARG A 614 -7.07 31.94 24.42
N LEU A 615 -6.77 30.87 25.14
CA LEU A 615 -7.64 29.70 25.19
C LEU A 615 -8.95 30.04 25.90
N VAL A 616 -8.90 30.73 27.03
CA VAL A 616 -10.08 31.19 27.78
C VAL A 616 -10.95 32.11 26.93
N GLU A 617 -10.34 33.05 26.20
CA GLU A 617 -11.02 33.93 25.26
C GLU A 617 -11.68 33.14 24.13
N PHE A 618 -10.93 32.26 23.46
CA PHE A 618 -11.40 31.41 22.37
C PHE A 618 -12.59 30.55 22.79
N LEU A 619 -12.50 29.94 23.97
CA LEU A 619 -13.56 29.09 24.51
C LEU A 619 -14.73 29.88 25.07
N SER A 620 -14.58 31.19 25.31
CA SER A 620 -15.50 31.99 26.13
C SER A 620 -15.80 31.29 27.46
N ALA A 621 -14.73 30.86 28.14
CA ALA A 621 -14.79 30.01 29.32
C ALA A 621 -14.47 30.75 30.62
N ASP A 622 -14.88 30.21 31.76
CA ASP A 622 -14.43 30.65 33.08
C ASP A 622 -13.12 29.96 33.47
N LEU A 623 -12.16 30.71 34.03
CA LEU A 623 -10.87 30.18 34.50
C LEU A 623 -10.89 30.00 36.02
N SER A 624 -10.48 28.83 36.51
CA SER A 624 -10.28 28.59 37.94
C SER A 624 -9.04 27.73 38.22
N THR A 625 -8.29 28.07 39.26
CA THR A 625 -7.20 27.23 39.79
C THR A 625 -7.78 26.07 40.58
N PHE A 626 -7.15 24.90 40.48
CA PHE A 626 -7.66 23.69 41.08
C PHE A 626 -6.54 22.93 41.84
N ASP A 627 -6.84 22.43 43.03
CA ASP A 627 -5.98 21.52 43.80
C ASP A 627 -6.75 20.23 44.14
N HIS A 628 -6.28 19.10 43.61
CA HIS A 628 -6.91 17.79 43.78
C HIS A 628 -6.79 17.26 45.21
N THR A 629 -5.78 17.68 45.97
CA THR A 629 -5.62 17.30 47.38
C THR A 629 -6.65 18.01 48.24
N ASP A 630 -6.83 19.33 48.03
CA ASP A 630 -7.84 20.12 48.73
C ASP A 630 -9.26 19.66 48.37
N GLU A 631 -9.53 19.38 47.09
CA GLU A 631 -10.84 18.85 46.69
C GLU A 631 -11.13 17.49 47.34
N TRP A 632 -10.15 16.58 47.34
CA TRP A 632 -10.30 15.27 47.98
C TRP A 632 -10.62 15.42 49.46
N SER A 633 -9.91 16.29 50.18
CA SER A 633 -10.17 16.52 51.62
C SER A 633 -11.61 16.94 51.91
N ARG A 634 -12.29 17.59 50.95
CA ARG A 634 -13.66 18.08 51.08
C ARG A 634 -14.72 17.09 50.58
N SER A 635 -14.40 16.31 49.55
CA SER A 635 -15.38 15.53 48.77
C SER A 635 -15.08 14.03 48.69
N HIS A 636 -14.05 13.53 49.38
CA HIS A 636 -13.69 12.12 49.31
C HIS A 636 -14.87 11.20 49.70
N PRO A 637 -15.00 10.03 49.06
CA PRO A 637 -16.03 9.06 49.40
C PRO A 637 -15.98 8.62 50.88
N ALA A 638 -17.15 8.29 51.44
CA ALA A 638 -17.21 7.77 52.80
C ALA A 638 -16.44 6.44 52.91
N GLY A 639 -15.60 6.32 53.94
CA GLY A 639 -14.80 5.11 54.18
C GLY A 639 -13.40 5.12 53.55
N THR A 640 -12.99 6.20 52.86
CA THR A 640 -11.61 6.41 52.42
C THR A 640 -10.85 7.36 53.38
N PRO A 641 -9.50 7.31 53.42
CA PRO A 641 -8.70 8.32 54.11
C PRO A 641 -8.93 9.73 53.56
N SER A 642 -8.85 10.74 54.43
CA SER A 642 -8.98 12.15 54.06
C SER A 642 -7.75 12.70 53.34
N ASP A 643 -6.60 12.02 53.46
CA ASP A 643 -5.38 12.33 52.73
C ASP A 643 -5.30 11.50 51.43
N LEU A 644 -5.23 12.18 50.29
CA LEU A 644 -5.25 11.52 48.98
C LEU A 644 -3.96 10.73 48.71
N GLN A 645 -2.81 11.22 49.21
CA GLN A 645 -1.53 10.54 49.05
C GLN A 645 -1.48 9.26 49.89
N GLU A 646 -2.09 9.25 51.08
CA GLU A 646 -2.30 8.05 51.89
C GLU A 646 -3.16 7.04 51.14
N PHE A 647 -4.23 7.48 50.49
CA PHE A 647 -5.18 6.59 49.82
C PHE A 647 -4.64 5.94 48.55
N VAL A 648 -4.10 6.74 47.60
CA VAL A 648 -3.66 6.24 46.27
C VAL A 648 -2.18 6.42 45.97
N GLY A 649 -1.39 7.01 46.86
CA GLY A 649 0.02 7.31 46.60
C GLY A 649 0.90 6.07 46.33
N SER A 650 0.46 4.88 46.73
CA SER A 650 1.16 3.62 46.41
C SER A 650 0.52 2.83 45.26
N THR A 651 -0.71 3.18 44.87
CA THR A 651 -1.55 2.39 43.94
C THR A 651 -0.87 2.12 42.61
N TRP A 652 -0.31 3.16 41.97
CA TRP A 652 0.41 3.02 40.69
C TRP A 652 1.57 2.03 40.80
N ALA A 653 2.42 2.22 41.81
CA ALA A 653 3.60 1.41 42.02
C ALA A 653 3.24 -0.05 42.28
N VAL A 654 2.24 -0.31 43.14
CA VAL A 654 1.78 -1.67 43.49
C VAL A 654 1.26 -2.40 42.26
N ILE A 655 0.35 -1.78 41.50
CA ILE A 655 -0.23 -2.39 40.29
C ILE A 655 0.88 -2.68 39.27
N SER A 656 1.72 -1.67 38.97
CA SER A 656 2.81 -1.81 38.00
C SER A 656 3.78 -2.93 38.39
N ALA A 657 4.27 -2.92 39.64
CA ALA A 657 5.25 -3.89 40.10
C ALA A 657 4.68 -5.32 40.11
N LYS A 658 3.46 -5.53 40.64
CA LYS A 658 2.83 -6.86 40.70
C LYS A 658 2.46 -7.39 39.32
N GLN A 659 1.98 -6.54 38.42
CA GLN A 659 1.63 -6.96 37.06
C GLN A 659 2.88 -7.26 36.22
N GLN A 660 3.89 -6.40 36.26
CA GLN A 660 5.14 -6.65 35.54
C GLN A 660 5.84 -7.92 36.02
N THR A 661 5.85 -8.21 37.33
CA THR A 661 6.47 -9.46 37.80
C THR A 661 5.69 -10.68 37.31
N ARG A 662 4.36 -10.66 37.44
CA ARG A 662 3.50 -11.80 37.07
C ARG A 662 3.45 -12.04 35.55
N LEU A 663 3.37 -10.97 34.76
CA LEU A 663 3.17 -11.05 33.31
C LEU A 663 4.48 -11.13 32.52
N ILE A 664 5.55 -10.53 33.04
CA ILE A 664 6.81 -10.38 32.31
C ILE A 664 7.93 -11.15 33.00
N ARG A 665 8.29 -10.76 34.24
CA ARG A 665 9.48 -11.31 34.92
C ARG A 665 9.39 -12.82 35.11
N ASP A 666 8.33 -13.31 35.74
CA ASP A 666 8.25 -14.70 36.19
C ASP A 666 8.22 -15.68 34.99
N PRO A 667 7.44 -15.43 33.91
CA PRO A 667 7.56 -16.21 32.68
C PRO A 667 8.94 -16.10 32.04
N PHE A 668 9.47 -14.88 31.89
CA PHE A 668 10.76 -14.65 31.25
C PHE A 668 11.92 -15.34 31.99
N PHE A 669 11.96 -15.26 33.32
CA PHE A 669 13.00 -15.88 34.13
C PHE A 669 12.92 -17.40 34.06
N LYS A 670 11.71 -17.96 34.06
CA LYS A 670 11.50 -19.40 33.88
C LYS A 670 12.03 -19.87 32.52
N ASP A 671 11.70 -19.18 31.45
CA ASP A 671 12.11 -19.55 30.09
C ASP A 671 13.61 -19.35 29.88
N TYR A 672 14.16 -18.23 30.37
CA TYR A 672 15.59 -17.95 30.33
C TYR A 672 16.40 -18.98 31.14
N ALA A 673 15.94 -19.34 32.34
CA ALA A 673 16.58 -20.38 33.14
C ALA A 673 16.59 -21.74 32.42
N ALA A 674 15.49 -22.11 31.75
CA ALA A 674 15.41 -23.34 30.96
C ALA A 674 16.40 -23.33 29.78
N ALA A 675 16.56 -22.19 29.10
CA ALA A 675 17.46 -22.04 27.95
C ALA A 675 18.94 -21.85 28.34
N HIS A 676 19.23 -21.37 29.55
CA HIS A 676 20.57 -20.93 29.95
C HIS A 676 21.06 -21.58 31.25
N ASN A 677 20.86 -22.89 31.41
CA ASN A 677 21.39 -23.71 32.52
C ASN A 677 21.08 -23.14 33.91
N GLY A 678 19.85 -22.68 34.12
CA GLY A 678 19.39 -22.14 35.40
C GLY A 678 19.86 -20.72 35.73
N ARG A 679 20.51 -20.01 34.79
CA ARG A 679 20.92 -18.62 34.98
C ARG A 679 19.73 -17.67 35.03
N VAL A 680 19.94 -16.51 35.64
CA VAL A 680 19.03 -15.36 35.57
C VAL A 680 19.57 -14.33 34.57
N PRO A 681 18.70 -13.64 33.81
CA PRO A 681 19.12 -12.61 32.86
C PRO A 681 19.57 -11.34 33.60
N PHE A 682 20.40 -10.52 32.94
CA PHE A 682 20.66 -9.16 33.40
C PHE A 682 19.41 -8.30 33.18
N VAL A 683 19.03 -7.50 34.18
CA VAL A 683 17.87 -6.62 34.14
C VAL A 683 18.31 -5.21 34.50
N ASN A 684 17.78 -4.20 33.80
CA ASN A 684 18.03 -2.80 34.12
C ASN A 684 17.78 -2.52 35.62
N PRO A 685 18.68 -1.80 36.33
CA PRO A 685 18.55 -1.58 37.78
C PRO A 685 17.22 -0.96 38.22
N SER A 686 16.61 -0.09 37.42
CA SER A 686 15.30 0.50 37.70
C SER A 686 14.21 -0.58 37.69
N THR A 687 14.13 -1.35 36.61
CA THR A 687 13.16 -2.45 36.48
C THR A 687 13.38 -3.52 37.55
N ASN A 688 14.64 -3.89 37.80
CA ASN A 688 14.99 -4.88 38.81
C ASN A 688 14.62 -4.41 40.23
N GLY A 689 14.78 -3.13 40.52
CA GLY A 689 14.39 -2.55 41.80
C GLY A 689 12.88 -2.57 42.03
N SER A 690 12.07 -2.22 41.02
CA SER A 690 10.61 -2.35 41.10
C SER A 690 10.15 -3.80 41.29
N TRP A 691 10.78 -4.76 40.60
CA TRP A 691 10.48 -6.18 40.75
C TRP A 691 10.88 -6.71 42.13
N SER A 692 12.05 -6.32 42.63
CA SER A 692 12.51 -6.70 43.97
C SER A 692 11.59 -6.13 45.04
N TRP A 693 11.11 -4.89 44.88
CA TRP A 693 10.12 -4.30 45.77
C TRP A 693 8.78 -5.06 45.72
N SER A 694 8.33 -5.48 44.54
CA SER A 694 7.14 -6.34 44.36
C SER A 694 7.17 -7.58 45.25
N ASP A 695 8.35 -8.22 45.38
CA ASP A 695 8.53 -9.44 46.19
C ASP A 695 8.41 -9.17 47.70
N THR A 696 8.65 -7.92 48.14
CA THR A 696 8.50 -7.51 49.55
C THR A 696 7.05 -7.18 49.92
N LEU A 697 6.18 -6.95 48.93
CA LEU A 697 4.80 -6.51 49.16
C LEU A 697 3.87 -7.72 49.43
N PRO A 698 2.88 -7.58 50.33
CA PRO A 698 1.77 -8.53 50.43
C PRO A 698 0.90 -8.53 49.15
N ALA A 699 -0.15 -9.35 49.13
CA ALA A 699 -1.09 -9.45 48.00
C ALA A 699 -2.02 -8.22 47.90
N LEU A 700 -1.44 -7.05 47.63
CA LEU A 700 -2.11 -5.75 47.59
C LEU A 700 -2.68 -5.38 46.21
N LEU A 701 -2.58 -6.25 45.21
CA LEU A 701 -2.99 -5.92 43.84
C LEU A 701 -4.48 -5.60 43.76
N ASP A 702 -5.34 -6.45 44.34
CA ASP A 702 -6.79 -6.27 44.28
C ASP A 702 -7.24 -5.01 45.05
N GLU A 703 -6.60 -4.74 46.20
CA GLU A 703 -6.82 -3.52 46.97
C GLU A 703 -6.40 -2.27 46.20
N ALA A 704 -5.21 -2.29 45.57
CA ALA A 704 -4.75 -1.17 44.76
C ALA A 704 -5.68 -0.92 43.56
N VAL A 705 -6.18 -1.98 42.92
CA VAL A 705 -7.17 -1.87 41.83
C VAL A 705 -8.50 -1.31 42.33
N ALA A 706 -8.96 -1.70 43.51
CA ALA A 706 -10.16 -1.14 44.14
C ALA A 706 -9.97 0.36 44.45
N ASN A 707 -8.85 0.75 45.07
CA ASN A 707 -8.54 2.14 45.38
C ASN A 707 -8.45 3.00 44.11
N LYS A 708 -7.82 2.47 43.05
CA LYS A 708 -7.80 3.10 41.71
C LYS A 708 -9.21 3.34 41.18
N THR A 709 -10.10 2.35 41.32
CA THR A 709 -11.48 2.44 40.82
C THR A 709 -12.26 3.52 41.58
N ILE A 710 -12.13 3.57 42.91
CA ILE A 710 -12.76 4.60 43.74
C ILE A 710 -12.22 5.99 43.37
N PHE A 711 -10.90 6.13 43.23
CA PHE A 711 -10.26 7.38 42.82
C PHE A 711 -10.70 7.82 41.42
N LYS A 712 -10.83 6.89 40.48
CA LYS A 712 -11.37 7.16 39.14
C LYS A 712 -12.80 7.72 39.21
N SER A 713 -13.70 7.05 39.94
CA SER A 713 -15.08 7.52 40.09
C SER A 713 -15.15 8.92 40.69
N TRP A 714 -14.39 9.16 41.76
CA TRP A 714 -14.31 10.50 42.36
C TRP A 714 -13.75 11.54 41.39
N TRP A 715 -12.69 11.22 40.65
CA TRP A 715 -12.11 12.13 39.66
C TRP A 715 -13.11 12.49 38.55
N GLU A 716 -13.84 11.50 38.04
CA GLU A 716 -14.88 11.72 37.03
C GLU A 716 -16.08 12.52 37.57
N GLU A 717 -16.33 12.55 38.88
CA GLU A 717 -17.46 13.28 39.47
C GLU A 717 -17.08 14.68 40.00
N ALA A 718 -15.90 14.82 40.59
CA ALA A 718 -15.46 16.04 41.26
C ALA A 718 -14.52 16.90 40.41
N MET A 719 -13.69 16.27 39.56
CA MET A 719 -12.59 16.93 38.85
C MET A 719 -12.92 17.22 37.39
N LEU A 720 -13.33 16.18 36.67
CA LEU A 720 -13.65 16.25 35.25
C LEU A 720 -15.03 15.62 34.96
N PRO A 721 -16.12 16.22 35.46
CA PRO A 721 -17.48 15.77 35.17
C PRO A 721 -17.75 15.64 33.68
N LYS A 722 -18.51 14.60 33.33
CA LYS A 722 -19.01 14.42 31.96
C LYS A 722 -20.10 15.43 31.67
N ASN A 723 -20.09 15.97 30.46
CA ASN A 723 -21.14 16.84 29.95
C ASN A 723 -21.69 16.27 28.64
N ALA A 724 -23.02 16.21 28.52
CA ALA A 724 -23.67 15.62 27.35
C ALA A 724 -23.52 16.44 26.06
N GLU A 725 -23.22 17.73 26.16
CA GLU A 725 -23.08 18.65 25.01
C GLU A 725 -21.62 18.87 24.61
N THR A 726 -20.70 18.87 25.59
CA THR A 726 -19.28 19.22 25.41
C THR A 726 -18.30 18.09 25.72
N CYS A 727 -18.79 16.87 25.94
CA CYS A 727 -18.05 15.69 26.44
C CYS A 727 -17.58 15.81 27.90
N SER A 728 -17.03 16.96 28.27
CA SER A 728 -16.55 17.27 29.61
C SER A 728 -16.99 18.67 30.02
N GLU A 729 -17.31 18.87 31.29
CA GLU A 729 -17.66 20.20 31.80
C GLU A 729 -16.47 21.18 31.77
N SER A 730 -15.24 20.65 31.90
CA SER A 730 -14.03 21.46 31.99
C SER A 730 -12.87 20.89 31.17
N LEU A 731 -11.96 21.76 30.74
CA LEU A 731 -10.61 21.36 30.31
C LEU A 731 -9.64 21.59 31.46
N MET A 732 -8.83 20.59 31.79
CA MET A 732 -7.79 20.71 32.80
C MET A 732 -6.43 20.88 32.13
N LEU A 733 -5.76 21.98 32.45
CA LEU A 733 -4.40 22.29 32.03
C LEU A 733 -3.45 22.06 33.20
N TYR A 734 -2.35 21.36 32.94
CA TYR A 734 -1.32 21.15 33.96
C TYR A 734 0.10 21.11 33.37
N VAL A 735 1.08 21.44 34.21
CA VAL A 735 2.50 21.41 33.85
C VAL A 735 3.06 20.07 34.30
N PHE A 736 3.56 19.26 33.37
CA PHE A 736 4.27 18.03 33.72
C PHE A 736 5.76 18.27 33.98
N LYS A 737 6.36 19.20 33.22
CA LYS A 737 7.77 19.56 33.33
C LYS A 737 8.01 20.96 32.80
N ASP A 738 8.90 21.68 33.48
CA ASP A 738 9.34 23.01 33.05
C ASP A 738 10.24 22.93 31.81
N ALA A 739 10.34 24.02 31.07
CA ALA A 739 11.19 24.12 29.89
C ALA A 739 12.68 24.32 30.26
N THR A 740 13.20 23.46 31.12
CA THR A 740 14.59 23.48 31.59
C THR A 740 15.40 22.36 30.93
N PRO A 741 16.65 22.62 30.50
CA PRO A 741 17.48 21.60 29.88
C PRO A 741 17.90 20.55 30.90
N GLU A 742 17.66 19.28 30.59
CA GLU A 742 18.20 18.14 31.33
C GLU A 742 19.10 17.32 30.43
N TYR A 743 20.34 17.13 30.86
CA TYR A 743 21.31 16.38 30.09
C TYR A 743 21.33 14.92 30.51
N ARG A 744 21.39 14.01 29.53
CA ARG A 744 21.49 12.56 29.77
C ARG A 744 22.72 12.17 30.60
N SER A 745 23.74 13.03 30.66
CA SER A 745 24.93 12.88 31.50
C SER A 745 24.71 13.20 32.98
N ASP A 746 23.61 13.88 33.34
CA ASP A 746 23.24 14.13 34.73
C ASP A 746 22.39 12.98 35.26
N PHE A 747 23.04 12.05 35.96
CA PHE A 747 22.42 10.85 36.54
C PHE A 747 21.50 11.12 37.76
N GLY A 748 21.22 12.39 38.08
CA GLY A 748 20.64 12.84 39.34
C GLY A 748 19.19 12.41 39.62
N SER A 749 18.46 11.86 38.64
CA SER A 749 17.05 11.47 38.78
C SER A 749 16.80 9.96 38.61
N ALA A 750 17.84 9.14 38.38
CA ALA A 750 17.68 7.70 38.15
C ALA A 750 17.39 6.89 39.43
N THR A 751 17.44 7.52 40.61
CA THR A 751 17.04 6.92 41.88
C THR A 751 15.55 7.15 42.07
N GLY A 752 14.73 6.10 42.05
CA GLY A 752 13.29 6.20 42.30
C GLY A 752 12.94 6.82 43.66
N SER A 753 11.66 6.88 43.98
CA SER A 753 11.17 7.62 45.14
C SER A 753 11.73 7.05 46.46
N ARG A 754 12.12 7.93 47.39
CA ARG A 754 12.53 7.59 48.78
C ARG A 754 13.68 6.58 48.88
N GLY A 755 14.62 6.59 47.91
CA GLY A 755 15.79 5.71 47.92
C GLY A 755 15.54 4.30 47.39
N LEU A 756 14.34 4.03 46.84
CA LEU A 756 14.01 2.77 46.17
C LEU A 756 14.24 2.91 44.66
N THR A 757 15.31 2.30 44.15
CA THR A 757 15.63 2.33 42.71
C THR A 757 14.46 1.82 41.87
N GLY A 758 13.96 2.65 40.96
CA GLY A 758 12.90 2.31 40.01
C GLY A 758 11.48 2.15 40.57
N VAL A 759 11.26 2.37 41.86
CA VAL A 759 9.90 2.40 42.44
C VAL A 759 9.38 3.83 42.44
N LEU A 760 8.23 4.06 41.80
CA LEU A 760 7.61 5.38 41.67
C LEU A 760 6.45 5.53 42.66
N LEU A 761 6.77 5.90 43.90
CA LEU A 761 5.79 6.19 44.96
C LEU A 761 5.36 7.66 44.94
N GLY A 762 4.11 7.89 45.34
CA GLY A 762 3.45 9.19 45.38
C GLY A 762 2.56 9.40 44.15
N LEU A 763 1.39 9.99 44.38
CA LEU A 763 0.53 10.47 43.30
C LEU A 763 1.13 11.76 42.72
N ASN A 764 1.37 11.76 41.42
CA ASN A 764 1.68 12.98 40.66
C ASN A 764 0.78 13.06 39.41
N MET A 765 0.73 14.24 38.79
CA MET A 765 -0.15 14.50 37.65
C MET A 765 0.05 13.55 36.47
N GLY A 766 1.28 13.07 36.22
CA GLY A 766 1.55 12.13 35.12
C GLY A 766 0.99 10.73 35.33
N PHE A 767 0.60 10.37 36.56
CA PHE A 767 -0.01 9.07 36.84
C PHE A 767 -1.53 9.12 36.77
N ILE A 768 -2.14 10.30 36.86
CA ILE A 768 -3.59 10.43 37.00
C ILE A 768 -4.30 9.95 35.74
N SER A 769 -3.97 10.47 34.56
CA SER A 769 -4.63 10.07 33.30
C SER A 769 -4.55 8.55 33.08
N PRO A 770 -3.37 7.90 33.19
CA PRO A 770 -3.28 6.44 33.12
C PRO A 770 -4.14 5.68 34.15
N MET A 771 -4.38 6.26 35.33
CA MET A 771 -5.20 5.65 36.37
C MET A 771 -6.71 5.83 36.12
N VAL A 772 -7.14 7.02 35.72
CA VAL A 772 -8.56 7.32 35.53
C VAL A 772 -9.04 7.00 34.11
N GLY A 773 -8.11 6.86 33.16
CA GLY A 773 -8.39 6.60 31.75
C GLY A 773 -8.94 7.82 31.01
N ASN A 774 -8.57 9.03 31.43
CA ASN A 774 -8.94 10.26 30.72
C ASN A 774 -7.91 10.56 29.63
N PRO A 775 -8.36 11.02 28.44
CA PRO A 775 -7.44 11.48 27.41
C PRO A 775 -6.55 12.61 27.94
N ASP A 776 -5.25 12.46 27.73
CA ASP A 776 -4.21 13.41 28.11
C ASP A 776 -3.26 13.59 26.93
N PHE A 777 -3.17 14.82 26.42
CA PHE A 777 -2.33 15.13 25.28
C PHE A 777 -1.44 16.33 25.57
N SER A 778 -0.20 16.25 25.07
CA SER A 778 0.81 17.28 25.23
C SER A 778 0.93 18.09 23.94
N ILE A 779 0.81 19.41 24.05
CA ILE A 779 0.97 20.35 22.94
C ILE A 779 2.15 21.29 23.19
N SER A 780 2.93 21.57 22.15
CA SER A 780 3.94 22.62 22.20
C SER A 780 3.29 23.96 21.90
N ILE A 781 3.34 24.88 22.86
CA ILE A 781 2.70 26.21 22.79
C ILE A 781 3.70 27.33 22.50
N GLY A 782 4.99 27.00 22.46
CA GLY A 782 6.06 27.93 22.13
C GLY A 782 7.43 27.29 22.32
N GLN A 783 8.47 28.13 22.34
CA GLN A 783 9.84 27.70 22.63
C GLN A 783 10.62 28.82 23.32
N ILE A 784 11.57 28.45 24.16
CA ILE A 784 12.51 29.39 24.80
C ILE A 784 13.94 29.07 24.41
N LYS A 785 14.79 30.09 24.45
CA LYS A 785 16.23 29.94 24.21
C LYS A 785 16.91 29.42 25.47
N TYR A 786 17.92 28.59 25.30
CA TYR A 786 18.85 28.22 26.37
C TYR A 786 20.26 28.08 25.82
N GLU A 787 21.25 28.28 26.69
CA GLU A 787 22.66 28.02 26.34
C GLU A 787 22.99 26.57 26.62
N SER A 788 23.35 25.81 25.58
CA SER A 788 23.62 24.39 25.72
C SER A 788 25.02 24.15 26.28
N SER A 789 25.11 23.46 27.41
CA SER A 789 26.40 23.05 28.00
C SER A 789 27.15 22.01 27.14
N ILE A 790 26.43 21.33 26.23
CA ILE A 790 26.98 20.29 25.34
C ILE A 790 27.48 20.89 24.04
N THR A 791 26.62 21.63 23.32
CA THR A 791 26.95 22.18 22.00
C THR A 791 27.68 23.52 22.11
N ARG A 792 27.61 24.21 23.26
CA ARG A 792 28.13 25.57 23.48
C ARG A 792 27.55 26.62 22.54
N HIS A 793 26.32 26.37 22.07
CA HIS A 793 25.53 27.26 21.25
C HIS A 793 24.19 27.56 21.94
N THR A 794 23.58 28.68 21.55
CA THR A 794 22.18 28.97 21.87
C THR A 794 21.28 27.99 21.13
N GLU A 795 20.52 27.19 21.87
CA GLU A 795 19.57 26.21 21.37
C GLU A 795 18.14 26.60 21.83
N TYR A 796 17.13 25.85 21.39
CA TYR A 796 15.73 26.10 21.74
C TYR A 796 15.07 24.90 22.43
N LEU A 797 14.32 25.14 23.50
CA LEU A 797 13.49 24.15 24.18
C LEU A 797 12.02 24.42 23.90
N PRO A 798 11.21 23.40 23.58
CA PRO A 798 9.78 23.58 23.48
C PRO A 798 9.18 23.86 24.86
N VAL A 799 8.26 24.83 24.90
CA VAL A 799 7.36 25.04 26.03
C VAL A 799 6.11 24.21 25.74
N SER A 800 5.92 23.13 26.49
CA SER A 800 4.80 22.19 26.28
C SER A 800 3.82 22.20 27.44
N ARG A 801 2.53 22.07 27.15
CA ARG A 801 1.47 21.97 28.17
C ARG A 801 0.57 20.78 27.89
N ARG A 802 0.09 20.17 28.97
CA ARG A 802 -0.80 19.03 28.90
C ARG A 802 -2.25 19.46 29.12
N ILE A 803 -3.14 18.84 28.37
CA ILE A 803 -4.57 19.06 28.44
C ILE A 803 -5.24 17.71 28.73
N MET A 804 -6.01 17.66 29.81
CA MET A 804 -6.84 16.53 30.19
C MET A 804 -8.31 16.93 30.14
N ALA A 805 -9.16 16.00 29.70
CA ALA A 805 -10.60 16.20 29.62
C ALA A 805 -11.34 14.88 29.90
N GLY A 806 -12.67 14.96 30.03
CA GLY A 806 -13.53 13.79 30.17
C GLY A 806 -13.35 12.75 29.07
N TRP A 807 -13.75 11.52 29.39
CA TRP A 807 -13.70 10.36 28.48
C TRP A 807 -14.40 10.69 27.14
N ASP A 808 -13.73 10.40 26.02
CA ASP A 808 -14.15 10.64 24.60
C ASP A 808 -13.80 12.02 23.99
N PHE A 809 -13.20 12.95 24.74
CA PHE A 809 -12.94 14.32 24.27
C PHE A 809 -11.98 14.38 23.06
N ALA A 810 -10.92 13.58 23.09
CA ALA A 810 -9.85 13.56 22.09
C ALA A 810 -10.32 13.23 20.66
N ALA A 811 -11.35 12.40 20.50
CA ALA A 811 -11.78 11.92 19.19
C ALA A 811 -12.93 12.72 18.56
N SER A 812 -13.55 13.62 19.31
CA SER A 812 -14.87 14.16 18.98
C SER A 812 -14.91 15.70 18.85
N THR A 813 -14.06 16.42 19.57
CA THR A 813 -14.25 17.88 19.75
C THR A 813 -12.98 18.72 19.67
N ALA A 814 -11.80 18.19 20.01
CA ALA A 814 -10.63 19.01 20.32
C ALA A 814 -10.06 19.89 19.18
N TRP A 815 -10.42 19.66 17.91
CA TRP A 815 -9.72 20.24 16.75
C TRP A 815 -10.62 20.63 15.56
N LYS A 816 -11.89 20.95 15.79
CA LYS A 816 -12.74 21.65 14.80
C LYS A 816 -12.67 23.15 14.98
#